data_AF-A0A7G4A5A6-F1
#
_entry.id   AF-A0A7G4A5A6-F1
#
_cell.length_a   1.000
_cell.length_b   1.000
_cell.length_c   1.000
_cell.angle_alpha   90.00
_cell.angle_beta   90.00
_cell.angle_gamma   90.00
#
_symmetry.space_group_name_H-M   'P 1'
#
loop_
_entity.id
_entity.type
_entity.pdbx_description
1 polymer ?
#
loop_
_entity_poly.entity_id
_entity_poly.type
_entity_poly.pdbx_seq_one_letter_code
_entity_poly.pdbx_strand_id
1 'polypeptide(L)'
;MSLSGEEDLPLNSEELVFLLAIAGRIDAQSRLLAQKLDKNRYIYHAYAIVDSLSSSYSMFKYFMEVFMRKTDAESIHKILTSPEGIAAIAAEAIFLVSFSFLASVFEKEEKDSVKKFIATAWPYFRDVMKGLKNAYKGWRSTVQILSLISGMDLKYMVVPVGLVLGVFAAANRFWIRSMVEQRKKQMDKNKELLIEIQQLSSLAPLDREYYLSRIEYQSDEDRVYAYLALGTGGLLDGLYFYVGVVSLAVLSPHLLIAMSIIGAIYTLTCVVSRIYEEYDFQLRLEATQTRCKFALTTKELELTYAKLLELQDKKDKKTEDLLEIQRLKSEVCKLIKNFEEERQLLREQTTQSYLTAGLLGVKYGLYAYGVLTQILFTVTAVCSIAAVSFPPALLAVFIVSGLVFMIGMMAYTLHAHYQHMQKREAELEKEHPYDQILEMKKNIEKEKDVKILTAENFDASLKDGLKLDPSPQTFFQEWLEVIRSLFSGLSKGNNFSNFVMTSCQEVDSQGDYHDTPVMGALAIASGVLFSLTLGLRALARGLGRPPKGQVITTEIEGTAPGDVSKDKIKTQPQGESRERKSKASDSLSRHDSFFWNFFSPRNSKPKKPPQDSTLTHSLSDTSLNHYPTTTGSTIQGLD
;
A
#
# COMPACT_ATOMS: atom_id res chain seq x y z
N MET A 1 16.62 -56.76 -17.39
CA MET A 1 15.96 -55.85 -18.34
C MET A 1 16.18 -54.43 -17.85
N SER A 2 17.03 -53.69 -18.55
CA SER A 2 17.33 -52.28 -18.27
C SER A 2 16.18 -51.40 -18.77
N LEU A 3 15.71 -50.49 -17.94
CA LEU A 3 15.04 -49.27 -18.38
C LEU A 3 15.89 -48.10 -17.90
N SER A 4 16.84 -47.73 -18.76
CA SER A 4 17.51 -46.44 -18.77
C SER A 4 16.81 -45.56 -19.80
N GLY A 5 16.45 -44.33 -19.42
CA GLY A 5 16.21 -43.25 -20.38
C GLY A 5 15.05 -42.34 -20.02
N GLU A 6 15.35 -41.04 -19.93
CA GLU A 6 14.46 -39.87 -19.88
C GLU A 6 14.10 -39.28 -18.51
N GLU A 7 15.11 -38.96 -17.71
CA GLU A 7 15.08 -37.76 -16.87
C GLU A 7 16.36 -36.96 -17.15
N ASP A 8 16.23 -35.64 -17.26
CA ASP A 8 17.27 -34.61 -17.55
C ASP A 8 17.61 -34.33 -19.02
N LEU A 9 16.66 -33.72 -19.76
CA LEU A 9 16.99 -32.82 -20.86
C LEU A 9 17.04 -31.38 -20.32
N PRO A 10 18.21 -30.68 -20.37
CA PRO A 10 18.26 -29.27 -20.05
C PRO A 10 17.38 -28.50 -21.04
N LEU A 11 16.47 -27.65 -20.56
CA LEU A 11 15.68 -26.76 -21.42
C LEU A 11 16.62 -26.06 -22.41
N ASN A 12 16.36 -26.24 -23.71
CA ASN A 12 17.14 -25.60 -24.76
C ASN A 12 17.11 -24.07 -24.54
N SER A 13 18.26 -23.41 -24.68
CA SER A 13 18.41 -21.97 -24.44
C SER A 13 17.41 -21.13 -25.27
N GLU A 14 17.05 -21.59 -26.47
CA GLU A 14 16.04 -20.96 -27.32
C GLU A 14 14.61 -21.06 -26.76
N GLU A 15 14.25 -22.21 -26.17
CA GLU A 15 12.94 -22.39 -25.51
C GLU A 15 12.83 -21.54 -24.25
N LEU A 16 13.91 -21.44 -23.48
CA LEU A 16 13.96 -20.58 -22.30
C LEU A 16 13.83 -19.10 -22.72
N VAL A 17 14.54 -18.67 -23.76
CA VAL A 17 14.43 -17.31 -24.32
C VAL A 17 13.03 -17.04 -24.85
N PHE A 18 12.40 -18.01 -25.53
CA PHE A 18 11.03 -17.89 -26.02
C PHE A 18 10.01 -17.80 -24.87
N LEU A 19 10.14 -18.63 -23.84
CA LEU A 19 9.31 -18.57 -22.63
C LEU A 19 9.51 -17.23 -21.89
N LEU A 20 10.75 -16.74 -21.79
CA LEU A 20 11.05 -15.43 -21.20
C LEU A 20 10.42 -14.28 -22.01
N ALA A 21 10.44 -14.38 -23.34
CA ALA A 21 9.83 -13.39 -24.22
C ALA A 21 8.30 -13.39 -24.12
N ILE A 22 7.67 -14.56 -24.02
CA ILE A 22 6.23 -14.68 -23.74
C ILE A 22 5.90 -14.09 -22.37
N ALA A 23 6.64 -14.45 -21.33
CA ALA A 23 6.44 -13.93 -19.99
C ALA A 23 6.60 -12.39 -19.95
N GLY A 24 7.61 -11.85 -20.63
CA GLY A 24 7.84 -10.41 -20.75
C GLY A 24 6.70 -9.70 -21.49
N ARG A 25 6.18 -10.29 -22.57
CA ARG A 25 5.02 -9.74 -23.29
C ARG A 25 3.75 -9.76 -22.45
N ILE A 26 3.51 -10.85 -21.71
CA ILE A 26 2.37 -10.96 -20.79
C ILE A 26 2.49 -9.92 -19.68
N ASP A 27 3.68 -9.72 -19.09
CA ASP A 27 3.90 -8.70 -18.07
C ASP A 27 3.61 -7.30 -18.62
N ALA A 28 4.15 -6.94 -19.79
CA ALA A 28 3.90 -5.66 -20.43
C ALA A 28 2.40 -5.41 -20.73
N GLN A 29 1.71 -6.41 -21.32
CA GLN A 29 0.29 -6.30 -21.61
C GLN A 29 -0.56 -6.22 -20.33
N SER A 30 -0.19 -6.98 -19.30
CA SER A 30 -0.89 -6.97 -18.01
C SER A 30 -0.76 -5.61 -17.32
N ARG A 31 0.39 -4.93 -17.43
CA ARG A 31 0.60 -3.57 -16.90
C ARG A 31 -0.23 -2.54 -17.65
N LEU A 32 -0.29 -2.62 -18.98
CA LEU A 32 -1.16 -1.74 -19.79
C LEU A 32 -2.63 -1.92 -19.41
N LEU A 33 -3.09 -3.17 -19.25
CA LEU A 33 -4.43 -3.46 -18.77
C LEU A 33 -4.66 -2.92 -17.36
N ALA A 34 -3.71 -3.12 -16.44
CA ALA A 34 -3.78 -2.64 -15.07
C ALA A 34 -3.93 -1.11 -15.00
N GLN A 35 -3.16 -0.37 -15.80
CA GLN A 35 -3.26 1.09 -15.90
C GLN A 35 -4.61 1.53 -16.46
N LYS A 36 -5.11 0.86 -17.52
CA LYS A 36 -6.43 1.15 -18.10
C LYS A 36 -7.56 0.92 -17.08
N LEU A 37 -7.47 -0.15 -16.31
CA LEU A 37 -8.42 -0.47 -15.25
C LEU A 37 -8.36 0.52 -14.07
N ASP A 38 -7.15 0.93 -13.64
CA ASP A 38 -7.01 1.94 -12.58
C ASP A 38 -7.56 3.30 -13.02
N LYS A 39 -7.32 3.69 -14.28
CA LYS A 39 -7.83 4.94 -14.86
C LYS A 39 -9.35 4.96 -14.99
N ASN A 40 -9.95 3.88 -15.50
CA ASN A 40 -11.40 3.83 -15.77
C ASN A 40 -12.27 3.65 -14.52
N ARG A 41 -11.69 3.16 -13.43
CA ARG A 41 -12.32 2.98 -12.12
C ARG A 41 -13.52 2.02 -12.02
N TYR A 42 -14.15 1.62 -13.13
CA TYR A 42 -15.30 0.69 -13.17
C TYR A 42 -15.07 -0.61 -12.38
N ILE A 43 -13.86 -1.15 -12.42
CA ILE A 43 -13.54 -2.39 -11.70
C ILE A 43 -13.59 -2.21 -10.18
N TYR A 44 -13.31 -1.01 -9.64
CA TYR A 44 -13.46 -0.73 -8.22
C TYR A 44 -14.92 -0.67 -7.81
N HIS A 45 -15.80 -0.14 -8.67
CA HIS A 45 -17.24 -0.12 -8.43
C HIS A 45 -17.84 -1.53 -8.47
N ALA A 46 -17.47 -2.35 -9.47
CA ALA A 46 -17.88 -3.75 -9.54
C ALA A 46 -17.39 -4.53 -8.31
N TYR A 47 -16.13 -4.32 -7.91
CA TYR A 47 -15.57 -4.90 -6.69
C TYR A 47 -16.32 -4.47 -5.43
N ALA A 48 -16.70 -3.19 -5.32
CA ALA A 48 -17.45 -2.67 -4.19
C ALA A 48 -18.80 -3.41 -4.02
N ILE A 49 -19.50 -3.67 -5.12
CA ILE A 49 -20.76 -4.43 -5.10
C ILE A 49 -20.50 -5.89 -4.67
N VAL A 50 -19.64 -6.58 -5.40
CA VAL A 50 -19.36 -8.02 -5.23
C VAL A 50 -18.80 -8.35 -3.84
N ASP A 51 -17.86 -7.54 -3.34
CA ASP A 51 -17.27 -7.75 -2.01
C ASP A 51 -18.26 -7.46 -0.88
N SER A 52 -19.20 -6.52 -1.08
CA SER A 52 -20.24 -6.21 -0.09
C SER A 52 -21.30 -7.29 -0.02
N LEU A 53 -21.70 -7.87 -1.16
CA LEU A 53 -22.57 -9.04 -1.22
C LEU A 53 -21.95 -10.23 -0.47
N SER A 54 -20.66 -10.52 -0.72
CA SER A 54 -19.92 -11.54 0.03
C SER A 54 -19.84 -11.24 1.54
N SER A 55 -19.70 -9.97 1.88
CA SER A 55 -19.58 -9.52 3.26
C SER A 55 -20.93 -9.62 4.01
N SER A 56 -22.05 -9.27 3.37
CA SER A 56 -23.40 -9.44 3.91
C SER A 56 -23.66 -10.89 4.31
N TYR A 57 -23.52 -11.84 3.38
CA TYR A 57 -23.64 -13.28 3.71
C TYR A 57 -22.76 -13.68 4.90
N SER A 58 -21.50 -13.28 4.86
CA SER A 58 -20.55 -13.65 5.91
C SER A 58 -20.89 -13.05 7.28
N MET A 59 -21.45 -11.84 7.31
CA MET A 59 -21.84 -11.15 8.53
C MET A 59 -23.15 -11.70 9.07
N PHE A 60 -24.11 -12.01 8.21
CA PHE A 60 -25.32 -12.73 8.57
C PHE A 60 -24.98 -14.06 9.24
N LYS A 61 -24.13 -14.89 8.62
CA LYS A 61 -23.68 -16.17 9.21
C LYS A 61 -23.02 -15.96 10.58
N TYR A 62 -22.17 -14.96 10.70
CA TYR A 62 -21.54 -14.61 11.97
C TYR A 62 -22.57 -14.23 13.04
N PHE A 63 -23.54 -13.38 12.70
CA PHE A 63 -24.61 -12.95 13.60
C PHE A 63 -25.43 -14.16 14.09
N MET A 64 -25.81 -15.04 13.18
CA MET A 64 -26.54 -16.26 13.51
C MET A 64 -25.75 -17.16 14.46
N GLU A 65 -24.46 -17.39 14.19
CA GLU A 65 -23.60 -18.23 15.03
C GLU A 65 -23.38 -17.67 16.44
N VAL A 66 -23.38 -16.34 16.61
CA VAL A 66 -23.10 -15.69 17.88
C VAL A 66 -24.36 -15.54 18.73
N PHE A 67 -25.48 -15.15 18.11
CA PHE A 67 -26.69 -14.75 18.85
C PHE A 67 -27.74 -15.86 18.94
N MET A 68 -27.69 -16.89 18.10
CA MET A 68 -28.67 -17.99 18.14
C MET A 68 -28.15 -19.18 18.95
N ARG A 69 -28.99 -19.68 19.87
CA ARG A 69 -28.68 -20.81 20.77
C ARG A 69 -28.55 -22.15 20.03
N LYS A 70 -29.24 -22.31 18.90
CA LYS A 70 -29.11 -23.44 17.98
C LYS A 70 -28.90 -22.87 16.58
N THR A 71 -27.77 -23.21 15.96
CA THR A 71 -27.43 -22.84 14.57
C THR A 71 -27.34 -24.13 13.75
N ASP A 72 -28.42 -24.90 13.75
CA ASP A 72 -28.61 -26.03 12.84
C ASP A 72 -29.01 -25.54 11.44
N ALA A 73 -28.69 -26.34 10.42
CA ALA A 73 -28.95 -25.99 9.02
C ALA A 73 -30.44 -25.75 8.76
N GLU A 74 -31.33 -26.52 9.41
CA GLU A 74 -32.77 -26.36 9.29
C GLU A 74 -33.24 -25.01 9.84
N SER A 75 -32.79 -24.60 11.03
CA SER A 75 -33.10 -23.28 11.60
C SER A 75 -32.63 -22.14 10.70
N ILE A 76 -31.44 -22.24 10.11
CA ILE A 76 -30.94 -21.24 9.16
C ILE A 76 -31.83 -21.22 7.91
N HIS A 77 -32.16 -22.38 7.33
CA HIS A 77 -33.03 -22.48 6.17
C HIS A 77 -34.42 -21.89 6.43
N LYS A 78 -35.04 -22.18 7.58
CA LYS A 78 -36.33 -21.60 8.01
C LYS A 78 -36.29 -20.08 8.07
N ILE A 79 -35.21 -19.52 8.61
CA ILE A 79 -35.05 -18.06 8.70
C ILE A 79 -34.85 -17.47 7.31
N LEU A 80 -34.02 -18.09 6.46
CA LEU A 80 -33.76 -17.63 5.09
C LEU A 80 -34.96 -17.73 4.16
N THR A 81 -35.92 -18.58 4.46
CA THR A 81 -37.17 -18.73 3.69
C THR A 81 -38.36 -17.97 4.27
N SER A 82 -38.24 -17.46 5.51
CA SER A 82 -39.28 -16.62 6.12
C SER A 82 -39.35 -15.23 5.47
N PRO A 83 -40.54 -14.61 5.35
CA PRO A 83 -40.69 -13.25 4.84
C PRO A 83 -39.85 -12.22 5.61
N GLU A 84 -39.80 -12.34 6.93
CA GLU A 84 -39.05 -11.45 7.81
C GLU A 84 -37.53 -11.60 7.60
N GLY A 85 -37.03 -12.83 7.48
CA GLY A 85 -35.62 -13.10 7.23
C GLY A 85 -35.17 -12.62 5.85
N ILE A 86 -35.97 -12.86 4.80
CA ILE A 86 -35.71 -12.34 3.45
C ILE A 86 -35.65 -10.82 3.48
N ALA A 87 -36.62 -10.16 4.11
CA ALA A 87 -36.65 -8.70 4.21
C ALA A 87 -35.44 -8.14 4.96
N ALA A 88 -35.04 -8.77 6.08
CA ALA A 88 -33.89 -8.35 6.87
C ALA A 88 -32.56 -8.46 6.08
N ILE A 89 -32.35 -9.58 5.39
CA ILE A 89 -31.12 -9.82 4.60
C ILE A 89 -31.09 -8.93 3.36
N ALA A 90 -32.22 -8.77 2.67
CA ALA A 90 -32.31 -7.87 1.53
C ALA A 90 -32.00 -6.43 1.94
N ALA A 91 -32.55 -5.96 3.06
CA ALA A 91 -32.27 -4.63 3.60
C ALA A 91 -30.79 -4.45 3.96
N GLU A 92 -30.19 -5.42 4.65
CA GLU A 92 -28.76 -5.40 5.00
C GLU A 92 -27.88 -5.39 3.72
N ALA A 93 -28.15 -6.28 2.78
CA ALA A 93 -27.39 -6.38 1.53
C ALA A 93 -27.51 -5.10 0.69
N ILE A 94 -28.72 -4.54 0.54
CA ILE A 94 -28.94 -3.27 -0.18
C ILE A 94 -28.19 -2.14 0.51
N PHE A 95 -28.25 -2.04 1.83
CA PHE A 95 -27.52 -1.02 2.59
C PHE A 95 -26.01 -1.15 2.36
N LEU A 96 -25.43 -2.33 2.53
CA LEU A 96 -23.99 -2.57 2.38
C LEU A 96 -23.52 -2.32 0.95
N VAL A 97 -24.24 -2.82 -0.05
CA VAL A 97 -23.91 -2.61 -1.46
C VAL A 97 -24.00 -1.14 -1.83
N SER A 98 -25.09 -0.47 -1.46
CA SER A 98 -25.30 0.95 -1.77
C SER A 98 -24.22 1.81 -1.13
N PHE A 99 -23.94 1.59 0.16
CA PHE A 99 -22.95 2.37 0.90
C PHE A 99 -21.53 2.14 0.37
N SER A 100 -21.17 0.90 0.06
CA SER A 100 -19.88 0.54 -0.54
C SER A 100 -19.70 1.12 -1.95
N PHE A 101 -20.73 1.02 -2.78
CA PHE A 101 -20.73 1.56 -4.13
C PHE A 101 -20.58 3.08 -4.11
N LEU A 102 -21.40 3.77 -3.31
CA LEU A 102 -21.31 5.22 -3.13
C LEU A 102 -19.94 5.64 -2.59
N ALA A 103 -19.39 4.93 -1.61
CA ALA A 103 -18.04 5.20 -1.11
C ALA A 103 -16.97 5.06 -2.21
N SER A 104 -17.11 4.07 -3.10
CA SER A 104 -16.21 3.90 -4.23
C SER A 104 -16.35 5.01 -5.28
N VAL A 105 -17.57 5.52 -5.50
CA VAL A 105 -17.84 6.65 -6.42
C VAL A 105 -17.28 7.96 -5.85
N PHE A 106 -17.38 8.15 -4.53
CA PHE A 106 -16.98 9.38 -3.85
C PHE A 106 -15.52 9.38 -3.34
N GLU A 107 -14.67 8.41 -3.70
CA GLU A 107 -13.29 8.27 -3.17
C GLU A 107 -12.42 9.53 -3.34
N LYS A 108 -12.69 10.36 -4.35
CA LYS A 108 -11.96 11.61 -4.64
C LYS A 108 -12.76 12.89 -4.32
N GLU A 109 -13.87 12.76 -3.60
CA GLU A 109 -14.70 13.92 -3.27
C GLU A 109 -14.12 14.69 -2.09
N GLU A 110 -13.87 15.99 -2.28
CA GLU A 110 -13.28 16.86 -1.26
C GLU A 110 -14.24 17.93 -0.75
N LYS A 111 -15.25 18.30 -1.53
CA LYS A 111 -16.10 19.48 -1.28
C LYS A 111 -17.33 19.14 -0.45
N ASP A 112 -18.04 18.08 -0.82
CA ASP A 112 -19.27 17.66 -0.15
C ASP A 112 -18.97 16.83 1.10
N SER A 113 -19.37 17.32 2.28
CA SER A 113 -19.09 16.70 3.57
C SER A 113 -19.74 15.32 3.72
N VAL A 114 -20.94 15.11 3.16
CA VAL A 114 -21.67 13.84 3.24
C VAL A 114 -21.02 12.80 2.36
N LYS A 115 -20.72 13.15 1.10
CA LYS A 115 -20.03 12.23 0.17
C LYS A 115 -18.63 11.87 0.67
N LYS A 116 -17.89 12.85 1.19
CA LYS A 116 -16.59 12.64 1.83
C LYS A 116 -16.68 11.74 3.05
N PHE A 117 -17.71 11.90 3.88
CA PHE A 117 -17.97 11.01 5.01
C PHE A 117 -18.20 9.58 4.55
N ILE A 118 -19.06 9.36 3.54
CA ILE A 118 -19.34 8.01 3.01
C ILE A 118 -18.05 7.36 2.47
N ALA A 119 -17.28 8.09 1.65
CA ALA A 119 -16.01 7.63 1.10
C ALA A 119 -14.99 7.26 2.19
N THR A 120 -14.93 8.07 3.26
CA THR A 120 -13.99 7.87 4.36
C THR A 120 -14.45 6.76 5.29
N ALA A 121 -15.74 6.65 5.60
CA ALA A 121 -16.28 5.75 6.62
C ALA A 121 -16.34 4.28 6.18
N TRP A 122 -16.68 4.02 4.91
CA TRP A 122 -16.85 2.64 4.43
C TRP A 122 -15.63 1.74 4.66
N PRO A 123 -14.40 2.18 4.33
CA PRO A 123 -13.22 1.39 4.64
C PRO A 123 -13.16 1.00 6.13
N TYR A 124 -13.33 1.93 7.07
CA TYR A 124 -13.31 1.63 8.51
C TYR A 124 -14.40 0.63 8.89
N PHE A 125 -15.63 0.85 8.43
CA PHE A 125 -16.76 -0.05 8.71
C PHE A 125 -16.49 -1.47 8.19
N ARG A 126 -15.95 -1.59 6.97
CA ARG A 126 -15.57 -2.88 6.38
C ARG A 126 -14.50 -3.60 7.19
N ASP A 127 -13.50 -2.90 7.69
CA ASP A 127 -12.42 -3.53 8.47
C ASP A 127 -12.89 -3.95 9.87
N VAL A 128 -13.81 -3.19 10.48
CA VAL A 128 -14.50 -3.56 11.73
C VAL A 128 -15.29 -4.85 11.55
N MET A 129 -16.17 -4.93 10.54
CA MET A 129 -16.93 -6.15 10.23
C MET A 129 -16.03 -7.36 10.05
N LYS A 130 -14.95 -7.20 9.27
CA LYS A 130 -13.99 -8.28 9.07
C LYS A 130 -13.23 -8.63 10.36
N GLY A 131 -12.93 -7.66 11.22
CA GLY A 131 -12.18 -7.89 12.46
C GLY A 131 -12.99 -8.76 13.41
N LEU A 132 -14.25 -8.36 13.60
CA LEU A 132 -15.23 -9.06 14.42
C LEU A 132 -15.39 -10.52 13.97
N LYS A 133 -15.66 -10.74 12.68
CA LYS A 133 -15.87 -12.07 12.11
C LYS A 133 -14.60 -12.93 12.10
N ASN A 134 -13.47 -12.39 11.66
CA ASN A 134 -12.27 -13.20 11.46
C ASN A 134 -11.68 -13.68 12.79
N ALA A 135 -11.64 -12.80 13.81
CA ALA A 135 -11.15 -13.19 15.13
C ALA A 135 -12.04 -14.24 15.79
N TYR A 136 -13.37 -14.10 15.67
CA TYR A 136 -14.30 -15.13 16.12
C TYR A 136 -14.08 -16.47 15.42
N LYS A 137 -13.97 -16.48 14.08
CA LYS A 137 -13.72 -17.71 13.31
C LYS A 137 -12.37 -18.34 13.66
N GLY A 138 -11.31 -17.53 13.78
CA GLY A 138 -9.99 -18.00 14.18
C GLY A 138 -10.04 -18.67 15.55
N TRP A 139 -10.64 -18.00 16.54
CA TRP A 139 -10.81 -18.56 17.88
C TRP A 139 -11.63 -19.85 17.89
N ARG A 140 -12.76 -19.89 17.17
CA ARG A 140 -13.59 -21.09 17.03
C ARG A 140 -12.77 -22.27 16.50
N SER A 141 -12.01 -22.07 15.42
CA SER A 141 -11.15 -23.12 14.86
C SER A 141 -10.06 -23.55 15.82
N THR A 142 -9.45 -22.62 16.55
CA THR A 142 -8.45 -22.94 17.59
C THR A 142 -9.05 -23.79 18.71
N VAL A 143 -10.23 -23.44 19.21
CA VAL A 143 -10.94 -24.21 20.24
C VAL A 143 -11.29 -25.60 19.75
N GLN A 144 -11.76 -25.74 18.50
CA GLN A 144 -12.04 -27.04 17.89
C GLN A 144 -10.80 -27.93 17.87
N ILE A 145 -9.67 -27.42 17.39
CA ILE A 145 -8.41 -28.18 17.33
C ILE A 145 -7.91 -28.51 18.74
N LEU A 146 -7.97 -27.56 19.67
CA LEU A 146 -7.54 -27.79 21.05
C LEU A 146 -8.40 -28.86 21.73
N SER A 147 -9.71 -28.86 21.49
CA SER A 147 -10.61 -29.89 22.01
C SER A 147 -10.31 -31.28 21.46
N LEU A 148 -9.92 -31.38 20.18
CA LEU A 148 -9.54 -32.65 19.55
C LEU A 148 -8.19 -33.18 20.04
N ILE A 149 -7.23 -32.30 20.35
CA ILE A 149 -5.89 -32.69 20.81
C ILE A 149 -5.87 -33.00 22.30
N SER A 150 -6.49 -32.16 23.12
CA SER A 150 -6.43 -32.26 24.59
C SER A 150 -7.54 -33.13 25.19
N GLY A 151 -8.59 -33.43 24.42
CA GLY A 151 -9.81 -34.07 24.92
C GLY A 151 -10.69 -33.16 25.79
N MET A 152 -10.33 -31.89 25.99
CA MET A 152 -11.11 -30.94 26.78
C MET A 152 -12.30 -30.39 25.97
N ASP A 153 -13.52 -30.46 26.51
CA ASP A 153 -14.66 -29.77 25.89
C ASP A 153 -14.64 -28.27 26.21
N LEU A 154 -14.08 -27.48 25.29
CA LEU A 154 -13.96 -26.03 25.40
C LEU A 154 -15.02 -25.28 24.58
N LYS A 155 -16.06 -25.97 24.06
CA LYS A 155 -17.08 -25.37 23.19
C LYS A 155 -17.80 -24.20 23.85
N TYR A 156 -17.99 -24.24 25.17
CA TYR A 156 -18.61 -23.16 25.93
C TYR A 156 -17.80 -21.83 25.89
N MET A 157 -16.50 -21.88 25.58
CA MET A 157 -15.64 -20.69 25.47
C MET A 157 -15.67 -20.04 24.09
N VAL A 158 -16.25 -20.70 23.06
CA VAL A 158 -16.21 -20.21 21.67
C VAL A 158 -16.87 -18.84 21.55
N VAL A 159 -18.10 -18.70 22.05
CA VAL A 159 -18.87 -17.46 21.95
C VAL A 159 -18.31 -16.35 22.83
N PRO A 160 -18.15 -16.51 24.17
CA PRO A 160 -17.74 -15.39 25.03
C PRO A 160 -16.34 -14.87 24.70
N VAL A 161 -15.36 -15.75 24.51
CA VAL A 161 -13.99 -15.33 24.17
C VAL A 161 -13.91 -14.85 22.73
N GLY A 162 -14.60 -15.52 21.80
CA GLY A 162 -14.65 -15.10 20.39
C GLY A 162 -15.26 -13.71 20.21
N LEU A 163 -16.25 -13.33 21.01
CA LEU A 163 -16.82 -11.99 21.04
C LEU A 163 -15.81 -10.95 21.55
N VAL A 164 -15.17 -11.21 22.69
CA VAL A 164 -14.16 -10.30 23.26
C VAL A 164 -13.00 -10.08 22.28
N LEU A 165 -12.48 -11.16 21.71
CA LEU A 165 -11.44 -11.09 20.68
C LEU A 165 -11.93 -10.38 19.42
N GLY A 166 -13.18 -10.58 19.03
CA GLY A 166 -13.81 -9.90 17.89
C GLY A 166 -13.91 -8.39 18.08
N VAL A 167 -14.38 -7.92 19.24
CA VAL A 167 -14.44 -6.50 19.58
C VAL A 167 -13.04 -5.89 19.62
N PHE A 168 -12.09 -6.58 20.26
CA PHE A 168 -10.70 -6.16 20.28
C PHE A 168 -10.10 -6.06 18.88
N ALA A 169 -10.32 -7.07 18.02
CA ALA A 169 -9.85 -7.08 16.63
C ALA A 169 -10.44 -5.92 15.81
N ALA A 170 -11.73 -5.62 16.01
CA ALA A 170 -12.40 -4.51 15.37
C ALA A 170 -11.80 -3.16 15.78
N ALA A 171 -11.61 -2.92 17.08
CA ALA A 171 -10.99 -1.71 17.60
C ALA A 171 -9.55 -1.56 17.10
N ASN A 172 -8.77 -2.65 17.13
CA ASN A 172 -7.39 -2.67 16.64
C ASN A 172 -7.31 -2.33 15.15
N ARG A 173 -8.18 -2.90 14.31
CA ARG A 173 -8.20 -2.59 12.87
C ARG A 173 -8.64 -1.15 12.56
N PHE A 174 -9.59 -0.62 13.33
CA PHE A 174 -9.96 0.79 13.23
C PHE A 174 -8.75 1.70 13.47
N TRP A 175 -8.03 1.44 14.57
CA TRP A 175 -6.84 2.21 14.93
C TRP A 175 -5.70 2.06 13.90
N ILE A 176 -5.37 0.82 13.48
CA ILE A 176 -4.34 0.55 12.47
C ILE A 176 -4.64 1.34 11.18
N ARG A 177 -5.90 1.35 10.73
CA ARG A 177 -6.29 2.13 9.55
C ARG A 177 -6.03 3.62 9.74
N SER A 178 -6.48 4.18 10.86
CA SER A 178 -6.29 5.60 11.17
C SER A 178 -4.80 5.97 11.17
N MET A 179 -3.98 5.16 11.84
CA MET A 179 -2.53 5.34 11.92
C MET A 179 -1.88 5.28 10.52
N VAL A 180 -2.23 4.28 9.70
CA VAL A 180 -1.71 4.14 8.33
C VAL A 180 -2.12 5.30 7.43
N GLU A 181 -3.36 5.80 7.56
CA GLU A 181 -3.84 6.95 6.80
C GLU A 181 -3.15 8.25 7.22
N GLN A 182 -2.92 8.45 8.53
CA GLN A 182 -2.16 9.58 9.04
C GLN A 182 -0.72 9.56 8.52
N ARG A 183 -0.04 8.41 8.58
CA ARG A 183 1.32 8.24 8.06
C ARG A 183 1.41 8.55 6.57
N LYS A 184 0.43 8.10 5.77
CA LYS A 184 0.37 8.44 4.33
C LYS A 184 0.29 9.95 4.11
N LYS A 185 -0.55 10.65 4.89
CA LYS A 185 -0.64 12.12 4.81
C LYS A 185 0.69 12.79 5.16
N GLN A 186 1.41 12.29 6.17
CA GLN A 186 2.74 12.80 6.53
C GLN A 186 3.75 12.59 5.39
N MET A 187 3.78 11.39 4.80
CA MET A 187 4.64 11.11 3.64
C MET A 187 4.32 11.99 2.43
N ASP A 188 3.03 12.23 2.17
CA ASP A 188 2.60 13.04 1.01
C ASP A 188 2.95 14.52 1.23
N LYS A 189 2.77 15.06 2.44
CA LYS A 189 3.26 16.40 2.81
C LYS A 189 4.79 16.54 2.69
N ASN A 190 5.55 15.53 3.12
CA ASN A 190 7.01 15.54 2.98
C ASN A 190 7.43 15.51 1.50
N LYS A 191 6.69 14.83 0.62
CA LYS A 191 6.96 14.89 -0.83
C LYS A 191 6.65 16.26 -1.42
N GLU A 192 5.53 16.87 -1.03
CA GLU A 192 5.20 18.23 -1.46
C GLU A 192 6.28 19.23 -1.01
N LEU A 193 6.72 19.11 0.25
CA LEU A 193 7.82 19.91 0.80
C LEU A 193 9.14 19.69 0.05
N LEU A 194 9.46 18.44 -0.30
CA LEU A 194 10.66 18.12 -1.06
C LEU A 194 10.66 18.79 -2.44
N ILE A 195 9.51 18.78 -3.14
CA ILE A 195 9.36 19.47 -4.43
C ILE A 195 9.54 20.98 -4.24
N GLU A 196 8.94 21.55 -3.19
CA GLU A 196 9.11 22.96 -2.85
C GLU A 196 10.58 23.32 -2.61
N ILE A 197 11.31 22.52 -1.84
CA ILE A 197 12.75 22.72 -1.55
C ILE A 197 13.59 22.63 -2.84
N GLN A 198 13.30 21.66 -3.70
CA GLN A 198 14.04 21.47 -4.96
C GLN A 198 13.88 22.65 -5.93
N GLN A 199 12.76 23.38 -5.84
CA GLN A 199 12.46 24.54 -6.68
C GLN A 199 13.01 25.87 -6.13
N LEU A 200 13.65 25.88 -4.96
CA LEU A 200 14.20 27.10 -4.38
C LEU A 200 15.40 27.62 -5.18
N SER A 201 15.36 28.91 -5.52
CA SER A 201 16.46 29.64 -6.16
C SER A 201 17.46 30.23 -5.16
N SER A 202 17.03 30.43 -3.91
CA SER A 202 17.84 30.98 -2.82
C SER A 202 17.35 30.41 -1.49
N LEU A 203 18.25 30.28 -0.51
CA LEU A 203 17.91 29.80 0.83
C LEU A 203 18.67 30.61 1.88
N ALA A 204 17.96 31.39 2.70
CA ALA A 204 18.56 32.06 3.84
C ALA A 204 18.61 31.11 5.06
N PRO A 205 19.49 31.36 6.06
CA PRO A 205 19.57 30.55 7.27
C PRO A 205 18.26 30.49 8.09
N LEU A 206 17.45 31.55 8.04
CA LEU A 206 16.12 31.59 8.69
C LEU A 206 15.10 30.71 7.93
N ASP A 207 15.21 30.64 6.61
CA ASP A 207 14.35 29.81 5.77
C ASP A 207 14.63 28.32 6.02
N ARG A 208 15.90 27.95 6.25
CA ARG A 208 16.29 26.59 6.62
C ARG A 208 15.53 26.06 7.84
N GLU A 209 15.52 26.82 8.94
CA GLU A 209 14.85 26.39 10.17
C GLU A 209 13.33 26.29 9.94
N TYR A 210 12.77 27.20 9.14
CA TYR A 210 11.38 27.13 8.72
C TYR A 210 11.08 25.83 7.96
N TYR A 211 11.89 25.46 6.96
CA TYR A 211 11.71 24.22 6.19
C TYR A 211 11.88 22.96 7.06
N LEU A 212 12.88 22.93 7.96
CA LEU A 212 13.07 21.82 8.89
C LEU A 212 11.87 21.63 9.83
N SER A 213 11.27 22.73 10.30
CA SER A 213 10.09 22.69 11.18
C SER A 213 8.81 22.20 10.47
N ARG A 214 8.78 22.21 9.14
CA ARG A 214 7.65 21.72 8.31
C ARG A 214 7.74 20.24 7.98
N ILE A 215 8.90 19.60 8.18
CA ILE A 215 9.05 18.16 7.99
C ILE A 215 8.10 17.44 8.98
N GLU A 216 7.27 16.55 8.45
CA GLU A 216 6.30 15.81 9.25
C GLU A 216 6.94 14.55 9.84
N TYR A 217 6.82 14.41 11.17
CA TYR A 217 7.33 13.30 11.97
C TYR A 217 6.21 12.49 12.60
N GLN A 218 6.47 11.21 12.83
CA GLN A 218 5.62 10.35 13.65
C GLN A 218 6.17 10.33 15.08
N SER A 219 5.29 10.31 16.08
CA SER A 219 5.69 10.22 17.49
C SER A 219 6.25 8.83 17.81
N ASP A 220 7.21 8.75 18.74
CA ASP A 220 7.78 7.46 19.16
C ASP A 220 6.74 6.55 19.82
N GLU A 221 5.79 7.12 20.56
CA GLU A 221 4.66 6.39 21.15
C GLU A 221 3.81 5.73 20.06
N ASP A 222 3.43 6.47 19.01
CA ASP A 222 2.65 5.93 17.89
C ASP A 222 3.39 4.78 17.19
N ARG A 223 4.73 4.87 17.09
CA ARG A 223 5.56 3.82 16.50
C ARG A 223 5.53 2.54 17.31
N VAL A 224 5.67 2.63 18.63
CA VAL A 224 5.64 1.47 19.53
C VAL A 224 4.24 0.83 19.51
N TYR A 225 3.18 1.63 19.61
CA TYR A 225 1.82 1.13 19.53
C TYR A 225 1.52 0.48 18.16
N ALA A 226 2.12 0.98 17.07
CA ALA A 226 1.93 0.40 15.75
C ALA A 226 2.48 -1.03 15.65
N TYR A 227 3.66 -1.30 16.23
CA TYR A 227 4.21 -2.65 16.28
C TYR A 227 3.32 -3.61 17.09
N LEU A 228 2.84 -3.18 18.26
CA LEU A 228 1.95 -3.98 19.09
C LEU A 228 0.60 -4.26 18.40
N ALA A 229 0.01 -3.24 17.78
CA ALA A 229 -1.24 -3.35 17.05
C ALA A 229 -1.12 -4.31 15.86
N LEU A 230 -0.06 -4.19 15.05
CA LEU A 230 0.15 -5.07 13.90
C LEU A 230 0.57 -6.49 14.30
N GLY A 231 1.34 -6.65 15.38
CA GLY A 231 1.67 -7.97 15.93
C GLY A 231 0.42 -8.71 16.43
N THR A 232 -0.42 -8.05 17.22
CA THR A 232 -1.70 -8.61 17.69
C THR A 232 -2.69 -8.86 16.55
N GLY A 233 -2.75 -7.97 15.56
CA GLY A 233 -3.53 -8.18 14.33
C GLY A 233 -3.04 -9.40 13.54
N GLY A 234 -1.72 -9.56 13.41
CA GLY A 234 -1.08 -10.70 12.77
C GLY A 234 -1.38 -12.04 13.47
N LEU A 235 -1.43 -12.05 14.81
CA LEU A 235 -1.82 -13.22 15.59
C LEU A 235 -3.27 -13.63 15.29
N LEU A 236 -4.22 -12.69 15.39
CA LEU A 236 -5.64 -12.96 15.18
C LEU A 236 -5.94 -13.41 13.74
N ASP A 237 -5.30 -12.77 12.76
CA ASP A 237 -5.42 -13.17 11.37
C ASP A 237 -4.73 -14.51 11.11
N GLY A 238 -3.59 -14.77 11.73
CA GLY A 238 -2.86 -16.04 11.59
C GLY A 238 -3.66 -17.24 12.10
N LEU A 239 -4.35 -17.10 13.24
CA LEU A 239 -5.27 -18.11 13.75
C LEU A 239 -6.40 -18.41 12.74
N TYR A 240 -6.97 -17.38 12.13
CA TYR A 240 -8.00 -17.56 11.11
C TYR A 240 -7.47 -18.26 9.85
N PHE A 241 -6.34 -17.79 9.31
CA PHE A 241 -5.85 -18.25 8.01
C PHE A 241 -5.11 -19.59 8.06
N TYR A 242 -4.37 -19.89 9.12
CA TYR A 242 -3.47 -21.05 9.15
C TYR A 242 -3.96 -22.16 10.07
N VAL A 243 -4.49 -21.81 11.23
CA VAL A 243 -5.10 -22.79 12.14
C VAL A 243 -6.46 -23.23 11.61
N GLY A 244 -7.23 -22.32 11.00
CA GLY A 244 -8.51 -22.65 10.34
C GLY A 244 -8.40 -23.71 9.25
N VAL A 245 -7.31 -23.75 8.49
CA VAL A 245 -7.11 -24.72 7.38
C VAL A 245 -7.02 -26.16 7.90
N VAL A 246 -6.44 -26.37 9.08
CA VAL A 246 -6.31 -27.71 9.68
C VAL A 246 -7.69 -28.33 9.96
N SER A 247 -8.73 -27.51 10.15
CA SER A 247 -10.10 -27.96 10.39
C SER A 247 -10.87 -28.40 9.14
N LEU A 248 -10.28 -28.34 7.94
CA LEU A 248 -10.94 -28.68 6.69
C LEU A 248 -11.14 -30.18 6.45
N ALA A 249 -10.36 -31.04 7.12
CA ALA A 249 -10.45 -32.48 6.97
C ALA A 249 -10.37 -33.18 8.33
N VAL A 250 -10.97 -34.37 8.40
CA VAL A 250 -10.76 -35.27 9.53
C VAL A 250 -9.39 -35.92 9.38
N LEU A 251 -8.50 -35.63 10.33
CA LEU A 251 -7.12 -36.13 10.33
C LEU A 251 -6.96 -37.20 11.42
N SER A 252 -6.06 -38.16 11.18
CA SER A 252 -5.63 -39.07 12.25
C SER A 252 -4.94 -38.25 13.37
N PRO A 253 -4.97 -38.70 14.64
CA PRO A 253 -4.43 -37.91 15.76
C PRO A 253 -2.98 -37.45 15.55
N HIS A 254 -2.12 -38.32 15.04
CA HIS A 254 -0.72 -38.03 14.75
C HIS A 254 -0.57 -36.94 13.68
N LEU A 255 -1.37 -37.03 12.61
CA LEU A 255 -1.33 -36.06 11.52
C LEU A 255 -1.93 -34.72 11.95
N LEU A 256 -2.99 -34.73 12.75
CA LEU A 256 -3.59 -33.53 13.34
C LEU A 256 -2.58 -32.75 14.18
N ILE A 257 -1.83 -33.43 15.05
CA ILE A 257 -0.78 -32.81 15.87
C ILE A 257 0.30 -32.19 14.97
N ALA A 258 0.82 -32.94 14.00
CA ALA A 258 1.87 -32.46 13.10
C ALA A 258 1.40 -31.22 12.30
N MET A 259 0.20 -31.27 11.72
CA MET A 259 -0.36 -30.14 10.96
C MET A 259 -0.66 -28.92 11.84
N SER A 260 -1.05 -29.14 13.10
CA SER A 260 -1.28 -28.05 14.07
C SER A 260 0.02 -27.36 14.47
N ILE A 261 1.11 -28.10 14.65
CA ILE A 261 2.45 -27.53 14.91
C ILE A 261 2.88 -26.66 13.73
N ILE A 262 2.73 -27.15 12.50
CA ILE A 262 3.07 -26.36 11.30
C ILE A 262 2.17 -25.12 11.20
N GLY A 263 0.88 -25.23 11.48
CA GLY A 263 -0.05 -24.09 11.52
C GLY A 263 0.33 -23.03 12.57
N ALA A 264 0.84 -23.46 13.73
CA ALA A 264 1.37 -22.56 14.75
C ALA A 264 2.64 -21.83 14.27
N ILE A 265 3.54 -22.52 13.57
CA ILE A 265 4.71 -21.91 12.93
C ILE A 265 4.27 -20.85 11.92
N TYR A 266 3.31 -21.14 11.05
CA TYR A 266 2.79 -20.13 10.12
C TYR A 266 2.15 -18.92 10.81
N THR A 267 1.45 -19.15 11.91
CA THR A 267 0.87 -18.07 12.72
C THR A 267 1.95 -17.17 13.31
N LEU A 268 3.02 -17.75 13.85
CA LEU A 268 4.16 -16.99 14.36
C LEU A 268 4.88 -16.23 13.24
N THR A 269 5.12 -16.89 12.11
CA THR A 269 5.72 -16.26 10.92
C THR A 269 4.87 -15.11 10.38
N CYS A 270 3.54 -15.22 10.46
CA CYS A 270 2.61 -14.14 10.11
C CYS A 270 2.80 -12.93 11.03
N VAL A 271 2.91 -13.14 12.34
CA VAL A 271 3.17 -12.06 13.31
C VAL A 271 4.48 -11.36 12.99
N VAL A 272 5.56 -12.12 12.80
CA VAL A 272 6.88 -11.57 12.44
C VAL A 272 6.82 -10.79 11.13
N SER A 273 6.13 -11.33 10.12
CA SER A 273 5.98 -10.67 8.82
C SER A 273 5.20 -9.36 8.94
N ARG A 274 4.17 -9.29 9.79
CA ARG A 274 3.40 -8.05 10.04
C ARG A 274 4.19 -6.99 10.78
N ILE A 275 5.01 -7.39 11.75
CA ILE A 275 5.93 -6.48 12.46
C ILE A 275 6.98 -5.95 11.47
N TYR A 276 7.51 -6.80 10.60
CA TYR A 276 8.44 -6.38 9.55
C TYR A 276 7.79 -5.43 8.53
N GLU A 277 6.55 -5.69 8.09
CA GLU A 277 5.80 -4.77 7.23
C GLU A 277 5.64 -3.38 7.87
N GLU A 278 5.42 -3.33 9.18
CA GLU A 278 5.36 -2.06 9.92
C GLU A 278 6.71 -1.36 9.98
N TYR A 279 7.77 -2.12 10.24
CA TYR A 279 9.14 -1.59 10.25
C TYR A 279 9.50 -0.97 8.91
N ASP A 280 9.26 -1.69 7.80
CA ASP A 280 9.50 -1.18 6.45
C ASP A 280 8.65 0.07 6.17
N PHE A 281 7.40 0.11 6.63
CA PHE A 281 6.54 1.27 6.40
C PHE A 281 6.96 2.50 7.22
N GLN A 282 7.45 2.32 8.45
CA GLN A 282 8.06 3.39 9.23
C GLN A 282 9.35 3.88 8.56
N LEU A 283 10.20 2.97 8.09
CA LEU A 283 11.46 3.31 7.42
C LEU A 283 11.22 4.14 6.15
N ARG A 284 10.13 3.86 5.40
CA ARG A 284 9.74 4.69 4.25
C ARG A 284 9.37 6.12 4.63
N LEU A 285 8.71 6.34 5.78
CA LEU A 285 8.45 7.70 6.27
C LEU A 285 9.76 8.40 6.64
N GLU A 286 10.64 7.72 7.38
CA GLU A 286 11.96 8.26 7.74
C GLU A 286 12.77 8.62 6.49
N ALA A 287 12.78 7.76 5.47
CA ALA A 287 13.43 8.06 4.20
C ALA A 287 12.87 9.31 3.52
N THR A 288 11.55 9.60 3.61
CA THR A 288 11.00 10.87 3.08
C THR A 288 11.47 12.09 3.86
N GLN A 289 11.68 11.96 5.17
CA GLN A 289 12.22 13.04 6.01
C GLN A 289 13.69 13.28 5.70
N THR A 290 14.49 12.21 5.63
CA THR A 290 15.91 12.28 5.28
C THR A 290 16.09 12.89 3.89
N ARG A 291 15.24 12.56 2.91
CA ARG A 291 15.28 13.21 1.58
C ARG A 291 15.05 14.71 1.63
N CYS A 292 14.15 15.20 2.47
CA CYS A 292 13.94 16.64 2.64
C CYS A 292 15.17 17.32 3.24
N LYS A 293 15.75 16.72 4.29
CA LYS A 293 16.99 17.22 4.91
C LYS A 293 18.16 17.24 3.91
N PHE A 294 18.33 16.13 3.20
CA PHE A 294 19.34 15.98 2.17
C PHE A 294 19.19 17.01 1.04
N ALA A 295 17.96 17.28 0.59
CA ALA A 295 17.70 18.32 -0.40
C ALA A 295 18.03 19.74 0.12
N LEU A 296 17.73 20.05 1.38
CA LEU A 296 18.12 21.32 2.00
C LEU A 296 19.64 21.46 2.07
N THR A 297 20.35 20.45 2.59
CA THR A 297 21.81 20.45 2.66
C THR A 297 22.44 20.59 1.28
N THR A 298 21.88 19.93 0.27
CA THR A 298 22.31 20.04 -1.14
C THR A 298 22.17 21.49 -1.62
N LYS A 299 21.02 22.13 -1.37
CA LYS A 299 20.77 23.53 -1.76
C LYS A 299 21.69 24.51 -1.04
N GLU A 300 21.92 24.32 0.26
CA GLU A 300 22.89 25.12 1.03
C GLU A 300 24.30 24.99 0.46
N LEU A 301 24.68 23.77 0.11
CA LEU A 301 25.97 23.47 -0.46
C LEU A 301 26.15 24.12 -1.85
N GLU A 302 25.16 24.02 -2.74
CA GLU A 302 25.14 24.70 -4.05
C GLU A 302 25.33 26.21 -3.92
N LEU A 303 24.53 26.86 -3.05
CA LEU A 303 24.54 28.32 -2.88
C LEU A 303 25.83 28.82 -2.22
N THR A 304 26.28 28.13 -1.17
CA THR A 304 27.53 28.48 -0.47
C THR A 304 28.73 28.33 -1.40
N TYR A 305 28.73 27.30 -2.25
CA TYR A 305 29.78 27.05 -3.21
C TYR A 305 29.77 28.06 -4.37
N ALA A 306 28.59 28.44 -4.87
CA ALA A 306 28.48 29.51 -5.87
C ALA A 306 29.04 30.83 -5.34
N LYS A 307 28.70 31.20 -4.09
CA LYS A 307 29.24 32.40 -3.43
C LYS A 307 30.76 32.33 -3.24
N LEU A 308 31.29 31.13 -2.95
CA LEU A 308 32.73 30.91 -2.83
C LEU A 308 33.44 31.13 -4.16
N LEU A 309 32.90 30.62 -5.27
CA LEU A 309 33.44 30.82 -6.61
C LEU A 309 33.41 32.30 -7.02
N GLU A 310 32.27 32.99 -6.82
CA GLU A 310 32.14 34.42 -7.12
C GLU A 310 33.20 35.27 -6.41
N LEU A 311 33.47 34.99 -5.13
CA LEU A 311 34.51 35.69 -4.36
C LEU A 311 35.93 35.29 -4.77
N GLN A 312 36.12 34.05 -5.24
CA GLN A 312 37.42 33.57 -5.68
C GLN A 312 37.83 34.12 -7.05
N ASP A 313 36.87 34.36 -7.94
CA ASP A 313 37.07 34.90 -9.30
C ASP A 313 37.22 36.43 -9.34
N LYS A 314 36.92 37.11 -8.22
CA LYS A 314 37.10 38.55 -8.06
C LYS A 314 38.59 38.92 -8.13
N LYS A 315 38.96 39.81 -9.07
CA LYS A 315 40.35 40.21 -9.36
C LYS A 315 41.02 41.01 -8.23
N ASP A 316 40.28 41.91 -7.57
CA ASP A 316 40.78 42.74 -6.46
C ASP A 316 40.24 42.22 -5.13
N LYS A 317 41.04 41.38 -4.44
CA LYS A 317 40.67 40.76 -3.17
C LYS A 317 41.08 41.63 -1.99
N LYS A 318 40.09 42.08 -1.21
CA LYS A 318 40.35 42.76 0.07
C LYS A 318 40.69 41.73 1.14
N THR A 319 41.30 42.18 2.24
CA THR A 319 41.57 41.33 3.43
C THR A 319 40.27 40.72 3.98
N GLU A 320 39.16 41.45 3.90
CA GLU A 320 37.81 40.97 4.24
C GLU A 320 37.34 39.83 3.32
N ASP A 321 37.61 39.92 2.01
CA ASP A 321 37.27 38.87 1.04
C ASP A 321 38.07 37.59 1.33
N LEU A 322 39.34 37.71 1.73
CA LEU A 322 40.18 36.56 2.10
C LEU A 322 39.69 35.84 3.37
N LEU A 323 39.21 36.60 4.37
CA LEU A 323 38.61 36.03 5.58
C LEU A 323 37.28 35.34 5.28
N GLU A 324 36.43 35.94 4.44
CA GLU A 324 35.15 35.35 4.03
C GLU A 324 35.37 34.07 3.18
N ILE A 325 36.38 34.04 2.30
CA ILE A 325 36.76 32.83 1.56
C ILE A 325 37.16 31.71 2.52
N GLN A 326 37.95 32.00 3.56
CA GLN A 326 38.31 30.99 4.57
C GLN A 326 37.08 30.50 5.34
N ARG A 327 36.16 31.40 5.70
CA ARG A 327 34.89 31.06 6.35
C ARG A 327 34.05 30.13 5.46
N LEU A 328 33.85 30.49 4.19
CA LEU A 328 33.08 29.73 3.22
C LEU A 328 33.72 28.36 2.90
N LYS A 329 35.05 28.27 2.80
CA LYS A 329 35.76 26.99 2.66
C LYS A 329 35.45 26.05 3.84
N SER A 330 35.50 26.57 5.07
CA SER A 330 35.15 25.79 6.26
C SER A 330 33.68 25.37 6.28
N GLU A 331 32.79 26.26 5.87
CA GLU A 331 31.35 26.00 5.77
C GLU A 331 31.03 24.93 4.71
N VAL A 332 31.67 24.99 3.54
CA VAL A 332 31.57 23.97 2.49
C VAL A 332 32.05 22.62 2.99
N CYS A 333 33.20 22.52 3.68
CA CYS A 333 33.64 21.24 4.25
C CYS A 333 32.64 20.65 5.26
N LYS A 334 32.04 21.51 6.09
CA LYS A 334 30.99 21.11 7.03
C LYS A 334 29.75 20.60 6.29
N LEU A 335 29.30 21.31 5.24
CA LEU A 335 28.15 20.92 4.44
C LEU A 335 28.40 19.61 3.66
N ILE A 336 29.61 19.40 3.11
CA ILE A 336 29.99 18.13 2.49
C ILE A 336 29.94 16.98 3.50
N LYS A 337 30.38 17.22 4.75
CA LYS A 337 30.27 16.21 5.81
C LYS A 337 28.80 15.87 6.13
N ASN A 338 27.94 16.88 6.29
CA ASN A 338 26.51 16.66 6.51
C ASN A 338 25.86 15.93 5.32
N PHE A 339 26.23 16.30 4.09
CA PHE A 339 25.79 15.65 2.87
C PHE A 339 26.17 14.16 2.85
N GLU A 340 27.41 13.84 3.23
CA GLU A 340 27.91 12.47 3.33
C GLU A 340 27.16 11.65 4.38
N GLU A 341 26.93 12.22 5.57
CA GLU A 341 26.17 11.59 6.66
C GLU A 341 24.71 11.34 6.26
N GLU A 342 24.03 12.32 5.66
CA GLU A 342 22.65 12.21 5.21
C GLU A 342 22.50 11.24 4.03
N ARG A 343 23.47 11.22 3.10
CA ARG A 343 23.54 10.25 2.01
C ARG A 343 23.70 8.83 2.55
N GLN A 344 24.60 8.62 3.50
CA GLN A 344 24.83 7.31 4.13
C GLN A 344 23.60 6.85 4.91
N LEU A 345 22.95 7.74 5.65
CA LEU A 345 21.71 7.44 6.37
C LEU A 345 20.58 7.06 5.38
N LEU A 346 20.39 7.83 4.32
CA LEU A 346 19.38 7.52 3.30
C LEU A 346 19.69 6.21 2.58
N ARG A 347 20.97 5.91 2.35
CA ARG A 347 21.43 4.64 1.80
C ARG A 347 21.06 3.48 2.72
N GLU A 348 21.36 3.56 4.01
CA GLU A 348 20.99 2.55 5.00
C GLU A 348 19.48 2.34 5.10
N GLN A 349 18.69 3.43 5.00
CA GLN A 349 17.22 3.37 5.02
C GLN A 349 16.60 2.78 3.74
N THR A 350 17.32 2.79 2.61
CA THR A 350 16.80 2.33 1.31
C THR A 350 17.37 0.99 0.86
N THR A 351 18.49 0.57 1.45
CA THR A 351 19.08 -0.74 1.21
C THR A 351 18.71 -1.74 2.29
N GLN A 352 18.29 -2.93 1.85
CA GLN A 352 17.98 -4.05 2.73
C GLN A 352 19.27 -4.64 3.31
N SER A 353 19.23 -5.07 4.57
CA SER A 353 20.21 -5.98 5.15
C SER A 353 19.85 -7.44 4.84
N TYR A 354 20.81 -8.37 4.99
CA TYR A 354 20.55 -9.81 4.83
C TYR A 354 19.37 -10.32 5.68
N LEU A 355 19.25 -9.84 6.92
CA LEU A 355 18.13 -10.20 7.78
C LEU A 355 16.80 -9.70 7.21
N THR A 356 16.74 -8.45 6.75
CA THR A 356 15.51 -7.91 6.13
C THR A 356 15.19 -8.57 4.80
N ALA A 357 16.19 -8.97 4.01
CA ALA A 357 16.02 -9.74 2.78
C ALA A 357 15.44 -11.13 3.08
N GLY A 358 15.96 -11.82 4.11
CA GLY A 358 15.40 -13.10 4.57
C GLY A 358 13.96 -12.97 5.05
N LEU A 359 13.64 -11.96 5.87
CA LEU A 359 12.28 -11.67 6.31
C LEU A 359 11.34 -11.33 5.14
N LEU A 360 11.83 -10.62 4.13
CA LEU A 360 11.08 -10.33 2.90
C LEU A 360 10.77 -11.62 2.13
N GLY A 361 11.73 -12.55 2.04
CA GLY A 361 11.51 -13.87 1.45
C GLY A 361 10.50 -14.72 2.21
N VAL A 362 10.59 -14.74 3.54
CA VAL A 362 9.61 -15.39 4.40
C VAL A 362 8.20 -14.80 4.19
N LYS A 363 8.10 -13.47 4.11
CA LYS A 363 6.86 -12.78 3.77
C LYS A 363 6.34 -13.25 2.41
N TYR A 364 7.15 -13.26 1.36
CA TYR A 364 6.71 -13.72 0.03
C TYR A 364 6.29 -15.19 0.02
N GLY A 365 6.99 -16.06 0.74
CA GLY A 365 6.59 -17.45 0.93
C GLY A 365 5.25 -17.57 1.64
N LEU A 366 4.98 -16.73 2.63
CA LEU A 366 3.68 -16.67 3.30
C LEU A 366 2.56 -16.17 2.38
N TYR A 367 2.83 -15.20 1.50
CA TYR A 367 1.89 -14.78 0.46
C TYR A 367 1.61 -15.91 -0.55
N ALA A 368 2.64 -16.67 -0.95
CA ALA A 368 2.49 -17.83 -1.83
C ALA A 368 1.67 -18.94 -1.16
N TYR A 369 1.91 -19.21 0.12
CA TYR A 369 1.06 -20.10 0.90
C TYR A 369 -0.38 -19.55 1.02
N GLY A 370 -0.54 -18.22 1.12
CA GLY A 370 -1.83 -17.54 1.03
C GLY A 370 -2.57 -17.82 -0.29
N VAL A 371 -1.87 -17.89 -1.43
CA VAL A 371 -2.45 -18.34 -2.71
C VAL A 371 -2.91 -19.79 -2.60
N LEU A 372 -2.02 -20.65 -2.11
CA LEU A 372 -2.27 -22.08 -1.99
C LEU A 372 -3.49 -22.39 -1.10
N THR A 373 -3.66 -21.67 0.01
CA THR A 373 -4.85 -21.81 0.87
C THR A 373 -6.13 -21.38 0.14
N GLN A 374 -6.11 -20.38 -0.76
CA GLN A 374 -7.28 -20.05 -1.57
C GLN A 374 -7.59 -21.11 -2.63
N ILE A 375 -6.55 -21.72 -3.22
CA ILE A 375 -6.72 -22.88 -4.10
C ILE A 375 -7.37 -24.02 -3.32
N LEU A 376 -6.87 -24.31 -2.11
CA LEU A 376 -7.41 -25.33 -1.23
C LEU A 376 -8.89 -25.10 -0.92
N PHE A 377 -9.29 -23.88 -0.53
CA PHE A 377 -10.70 -23.55 -0.31
C PHE A 377 -11.56 -23.68 -1.57
N THR A 378 -10.97 -23.45 -2.75
CA THR A 378 -11.65 -23.67 -4.03
C THR A 378 -11.84 -25.16 -4.29
N VAL A 379 -10.82 -25.99 -4.06
CA VAL A 379 -10.91 -27.45 -4.16
C VAL A 379 -11.94 -27.97 -3.17
N THR A 380 -11.96 -27.49 -1.93
CA THR A 380 -13.00 -27.84 -0.95
C THR A 380 -14.39 -27.49 -1.48
N ALA A 381 -14.59 -26.31 -2.06
CA ALA A 381 -15.88 -25.93 -2.65
C ALA A 381 -16.29 -26.86 -3.80
N VAL A 382 -15.36 -27.24 -4.67
CA VAL A 382 -15.61 -28.20 -5.77
C VAL A 382 -15.96 -29.58 -5.23
N CYS A 383 -15.21 -30.07 -4.23
CA CYS A 383 -15.51 -31.33 -3.54
C CYS A 383 -16.91 -31.30 -2.92
N SER A 384 -17.30 -30.19 -2.27
CA SER A 384 -18.65 -30.02 -1.73
C SER A 384 -19.73 -30.08 -2.81
N ILE A 385 -19.55 -29.40 -3.95
CA ILE A 385 -20.49 -29.45 -5.09
C ILE A 385 -20.57 -30.87 -5.67
N ALA A 386 -19.44 -31.57 -5.75
CA ALA A 386 -19.38 -32.93 -6.24
C ALA A 386 -19.85 -33.99 -5.23
N ALA A 387 -20.23 -33.58 -4.01
CA ALA A 387 -20.53 -34.46 -2.88
C ALA A 387 -19.39 -35.47 -2.56
N VAL A 388 -18.14 -35.08 -2.79
CA VAL A 388 -16.95 -35.88 -2.52
C VAL A 388 -16.30 -35.42 -1.21
N SER A 389 -15.97 -36.38 -0.33
CA SER A 389 -15.21 -36.10 0.89
C SER A 389 -13.84 -35.50 0.59
N PHE A 390 -13.46 -34.46 1.32
CA PHE A 390 -12.19 -33.80 1.10
C PHE A 390 -11.01 -34.72 1.47
N PRO A 391 -10.04 -34.98 0.55
CA PRO A 391 -8.95 -35.91 0.79
C PRO A 391 -7.96 -35.40 1.86
N PRO A 392 -7.79 -36.10 3.00
CA PRO A 392 -6.90 -35.64 4.09
C PRO A 392 -5.41 -35.58 3.68
N ALA A 393 -4.97 -36.47 2.78
CA ALA A 393 -3.60 -36.45 2.26
C ALA A 393 -3.31 -35.17 1.45
N LEU A 394 -4.29 -34.68 0.70
CA LEU A 394 -4.17 -33.43 -0.05
C LEU A 394 -3.99 -32.25 0.91
N LEU A 395 -4.74 -32.22 2.01
CA LEU A 395 -4.59 -31.18 3.05
C LEU A 395 -3.16 -31.16 3.60
N ALA A 396 -2.61 -32.33 3.94
CA ALA A 396 -1.28 -32.44 4.51
C ALA A 396 -0.19 -32.00 3.52
N VAL A 397 -0.27 -32.43 2.26
CA VAL A 397 0.66 -31.99 1.20
C VAL A 397 0.63 -30.48 1.03
N PHE A 398 -0.57 -29.87 1.02
CA PHE A 398 -0.72 -28.42 0.90
C PHE A 398 -0.11 -27.69 2.10
N ILE A 399 -0.36 -28.15 3.33
CA ILE A 399 0.23 -27.57 4.53
C ILE A 399 1.75 -27.69 4.50
N VAL A 400 2.33 -28.83 4.11
CA VAL A 400 3.78 -29.02 4.02
C VAL A 400 4.41 -28.16 2.91
N SER A 401 3.76 -28.04 1.75
CA SER A 401 4.27 -27.23 0.64
C SER A 401 4.40 -25.73 0.98
N GLY A 402 3.63 -25.23 1.95
CA GLY A 402 3.84 -23.87 2.48
C GLY A 402 5.24 -23.67 3.09
N LEU A 403 5.81 -24.69 3.75
CA LEU A 403 7.16 -24.64 4.31
C LEU A 403 8.19 -24.56 3.19
N VAL A 404 7.97 -25.35 2.13
CA VAL A 404 8.81 -25.35 0.93
C VAL A 404 8.78 -23.96 0.27
N PHE A 405 7.61 -23.33 0.14
CA PHE A 405 7.52 -21.97 -0.39
C PHE A 405 8.25 -20.94 0.48
N MET A 406 8.13 -21.02 1.81
CA MET A 406 8.86 -20.11 2.70
C MET A 406 10.38 -20.26 2.58
N ILE A 407 10.88 -21.50 2.60
CA ILE A 407 12.32 -21.77 2.46
C ILE A 407 12.80 -21.36 1.07
N GLY A 408 12.07 -21.70 0.01
CA GLY A 408 12.42 -21.37 -1.37
C GLY A 408 12.46 -19.86 -1.62
N MET A 409 11.45 -19.11 -1.17
CA MET A 409 11.42 -17.64 -1.34
C MET A 409 12.47 -16.93 -0.48
N MET A 410 12.76 -17.45 0.71
CA MET A 410 13.88 -16.96 1.54
C MET A 410 15.23 -17.19 0.87
N ALA A 411 15.47 -18.39 0.33
CA ALA A 411 16.70 -18.67 -0.42
C ALA A 411 16.83 -17.78 -1.67
N TYR A 412 15.74 -17.62 -2.43
CA TYR A 412 15.71 -16.75 -3.61
C TYR A 412 16.02 -15.30 -3.28
N THR A 413 15.37 -14.72 -2.26
CA THR A 413 15.57 -13.30 -1.89
C THR A 413 16.95 -13.03 -1.32
N LEU A 414 17.51 -13.97 -0.53
CA LEU A 414 18.89 -13.88 -0.07
C LEU A 414 19.89 -13.97 -1.23
N HIS A 415 19.65 -14.86 -2.19
CA HIS A 415 20.50 -14.98 -3.37
C HIS A 415 20.43 -13.74 -4.27
N ALA A 416 19.23 -13.22 -4.51
CA ALA A 416 19.03 -11.98 -5.27
C ALA A 416 19.69 -10.78 -4.58
N HIS A 417 19.61 -10.72 -3.25
CA HIS A 417 20.29 -9.69 -2.46
C HIS A 417 21.82 -9.81 -2.56
N TYR A 418 22.35 -11.04 -2.46
CA TYR A 418 23.78 -11.29 -2.65
C TYR A 418 24.28 -10.84 -4.03
N GLN A 419 23.57 -11.21 -5.11
CA GLN A 419 23.92 -10.75 -6.46
C GLN A 419 23.87 -9.23 -6.60
N HIS A 420 22.88 -8.58 -5.99
CA HIS A 420 22.78 -7.13 -5.98
C HIS A 420 23.94 -6.48 -5.22
N MET A 421 24.35 -7.04 -4.08
CA MET A 421 25.50 -6.56 -3.32
C MET A 421 26.80 -6.72 -4.11
N GLN A 422 27.00 -7.84 -4.82
CA GLN A 422 28.16 -8.01 -5.70
C GLN A 422 28.21 -7.00 -6.85
N LYS A 423 27.08 -6.79 -7.55
CA LYS A 423 27.00 -5.78 -8.61
C LYS A 423 27.33 -4.38 -8.09
N ARG A 424 26.83 -4.08 -6.90
CA ARG A 424 27.08 -2.82 -6.22
C ARG A 424 28.54 -2.65 -5.82
N GLU A 425 29.20 -3.69 -5.29
CA GLU A 425 30.63 -3.66 -4.98
C GLU A 425 31.44 -3.38 -6.25
N ALA A 426 31.12 -4.05 -7.37
CA ALA A 426 31.75 -3.79 -8.66
C ALA A 426 31.46 -2.38 -9.22
N GLU A 427 30.32 -1.77 -8.88
CA GLU A 427 30.00 -0.38 -9.24
C GLU A 427 30.72 0.64 -8.35
N LEU A 428 30.94 0.32 -7.07
CA LEU A 428 31.73 1.16 -6.14
C LEU A 428 33.22 1.19 -6.48
N GLU A 429 33.73 0.15 -7.13
CA GLU A 429 35.12 0.11 -7.62
C GLU A 429 35.37 1.01 -8.84
N LYS A 430 34.30 1.52 -9.49
CA LYS A 430 34.44 2.50 -10.57
C LYS A 430 34.65 3.89 -9.97
N GLU A 431 35.57 4.68 -10.53
CA GLU A 431 35.73 6.08 -10.14
C GLU A 431 34.43 6.85 -10.38
N HIS A 432 33.85 7.40 -9.31
CA HIS A 432 32.64 8.21 -9.38
C HIS A 432 32.99 9.70 -9.35
N PRO A 433 32.32 10.55 -10.14
CA PRO A 433 32.46 12.01 -10.04
C PRO A 433 32.28 12.53 -8.61
N TYR A 434 31.43 11.91 -7.79
CA TYR A 434 31.25 12.25 -6.38
C TYR A 434 32.56 12.20 -5.56
N ASP A 435 33.50 11.31 -5.90
CA ASP A 435 34.77 11.17 -5.17
C ASP A 435 35.61 12.45 -5.25
N GLN A 436 35.43 13.26 -6.30
CA GLN A 436 36.10 14.56 -6.46
C GLN A 436 35.68 15.57 -5.38
N ILE A 437 34.42 15.56 -4.93
CA ILE A 437 33.95 16.43 -3.84
C ILE A 437 34.58 16.00 -2.51
N LEU A 438 34.72 14.70 -2.28
CA LEU A 438 35.37 14.16 -1.08
C LEU A 438 36.88 14.45 -1.08
N GLU A 439 37.53 14.35 -2.23
CA GLU A 439 38.93 14.73 -2.39
C GLU A 439 39.13 16.22 -2.18
N MET A 440 38.26 17.07 -2.76
CA MET A 440 38.26 18.51 -2.53
C MET A 440 38.13 18.86 -1.04
N LYS A 441 37.21 18.22 -0.31
CA LYS A 441 37.08 18.39 1.16
C LYS A 441 38.38 18.04 1.88
N LYS A 442 38.96 16.86 1.59
CA LYS A 442 40.24 16.42 2.21
C LYS A 442 41.37 17.41 1.92
N ASN A 443 41.41 17.95 0.70
CA ASN A 443 42.45 18.88 0.30
C ASN A 443 42.27 20.26 0.97
N ILE A 444 41.04 20.77 1.10
CA ILE A 444 40.75 22.01 1.85
C ILE A 444 41.08 21.85 3.35
N GLU A 445 40.87 20.67 3.93
CA GLU A 445 41.21 20.38 5.33
C GLU A 445 42.72 20.25 5.56
N LYS A 446 43.49 19.75 4.58
CA LYS A 446 44.94 19.54 4.68
C LYS A 446 45.77 20.77 4.28
N GLU A 447 45.34 21.51 3.26
CA GLU A 447 46.06 22.62 2.67
C GLU A 447 45.15 23.85 2.50
N LYS A 448 45.65 25.04 2.87
CA LYS A 448 44.85 26.28 2.81
C LYS A 448 44.62 26.79 1.37
N ASP A 449 45.45 26.38 0.41
CA ASP A 449 45.57 27.01 -0.92
C ASP A 449 45.39 26.02 -2.10
N VAL A 450 44.34 25.21 -2.03
CA VAL A 450 44.03 24.20 -3.05
C VAL A 450 43.11 24.77 -4.14
N LYS A 451 43.35 24.37 -5.39
CA LYS A 451 42.43 24.58 -6.53
C LYS A 451 41.07 23.95 -6.21
N ILE A 452 40.04 24.79 -6.17
CA ILE A 452 38.65 24.39 -6.00
C ILE A 452 38.13 23.85 -7.35
N LEU A 453 37.17 22.93 -7.33
CA LEU A 453 36.53 22.43 -8.56
C LEU A 453 35.88 23.57 -9.36
N THR A 454 35.67 23.37 -10.65
CA THR A 454 34.85 24.29 -11.46
C THR A 454 33.37 24.08 -11.15
N ALA A 455 32.53 25.08 -11.43
CA ALA A 455 31.08 24.98 -11.22
C ALA A 455 30.46 23.76 -11.93
N GLU A 456 30.90 23.47 -13.15
CA GLU A 456 30.42 22.33 -13.94
C GLU A 456 30.81 20.98 -13.32
N ASN A 457 32.06 20.83 -12.89
CA ASN A 457 32.52 19.59 -12.26
C ASN A 457 31.86 19.39 -10.89
N PHE A 458 31.68 20.46 -10.13
CA PHE A 458 31.00 20.41 -8.85
C PHE A 458 29.52 20.00 -8.99
N ASP A 459 28.79 20.60 -9.93
CA ASP A 459 27.40 20.24 -10.22
C ASP A 459 27.27 18.78 -10.70
N ALA A 460 28.18 18.33 -11.57
CA ALA A 460 28.23 16.93 -12.02
C ALA A 460 28.48 15.96 -10.85
N SER A 461 29.46 16.24 -9.99
CA SER A 461 29.77 15.45 -8.80
C SER A 461 28.64 15.45 -7.77
N LEU A 462 27.93 16.57 -7.61
CA LEU A 462 26.81 16.68 -6.69
C LEU A 462 25.61 15.89 -7.20
N LYS A 463 25.25 16.03 -8.49
CA LYS A 463 24.19 15.25 -9.14
C LYS A 463 24.47 13.75 -9.10
N ASP A 464 25.73 13.36 -9.24
CA ASP A 464 26.16 11.98 -9.07
C ASP A 464 25.99 11.50 -7.63
N GLY A 465 26.40 12.31 -6.64
CA GLY A 465 26.18 12.04 -5.22
C GLY A 465 24.72 11.87 -4.80
N LEU A 466 23.79 12.52 -5.52
CA LEU A 466 22.34 12.40 -5.33
C LEU A 466 21.76 11.07 -5.87
N LYS A 467 22.45 10.40 -6.80
CA LYS A 467 22.02 9.10 -7.32
C LYS A 467 22.25 8.03 -6.25
N LEU A 468 21.15 7.42 -5.81
CA LEU A 468 21.17 6.29 -4.88
C LEU A 468 20.42 5.14 -5.54
N ASP A 469 21.12 4.03 -5.78
CA ASP A 469 20.49 2.80 -6.26
C ASP A 469 19.66 2.18 -5.13
N PRO A 470 18.32 2.16 -5.25
CA PRO A 470 17.48 1.49 -4.28
C PRO A 470 17.63 -0.02 -4.42
N SER A 471 17.26 -0.75 -3.37
CA SER A 471 17.14 -2.22 -3.45
C SER A 471 16.22 -2.66 -4.60
N PRO A 472 16.51 -3.81 -5.25
CA PRO A 472 15.78 -4.25 -6.42
C PRO A 472 14.33 -4.52 -6.06
N GLN A 473 13.42 -3.87 -6.78
CA GLN A 473 11.99 -4.08 -6.57
C GLN A 473 11.54 -5.37 -7.25
N THR A 474 10.90 -6.22 -6.45
CA THR A 474 10.30 -7.47 -6.94
C THR A 474 8.79 -7.36 -6.86
N PHE A 475 8.10 -7.77 -7.92
CA PHE A 475 6.63 -7.70 -8.02
C PHE A 475 5.92 -9.01 -7.63
N PHE A 476 6.59 -9.88 -6.86
CA PHE A 476 6.03 -11.17 -6.46
C PHE A 476 4.75 -10.98 -5.65
N GLN A 477 4.73 -10.01 -4.74
CA GLN A 477 3.58 -9.77 -3.88
C GLN A 477 2.34 -9.38 -4.70
N GLU A 478 2.50 -8.53 -5.70
CA GLU A 478 1.42 -8.05 -6.57
C GLU A 478 0.84 -9.21 -7.39
N TRP A 479 1.70 -10.02 -8.01
CA TRP A 479 1.26 -11.18 -8.80
C TRP A 479 0.59 -12.26 -7.95
N LEU A 480 1.17 -12.58 -6.79
CA LEU A 480 0.57 -13.53 -5.85
C LEU A 480 -0.78 -13.01 -5.35
N GLU A 481 -0.93 -11.71 -5.10
CA GLU A 481 -2.20 -11.10 -4.71
C GLU A 481 -3.28 -11.21 -5.81
N VAL A 482 -2.91 -11.11 -7.09
CA VAL A 482 -3.82 -11.32 -8.23
C VAL A 482 -4.33 -12.75 -8.23
N ILE A 483 -3.42 -13.74 -8.17
CA ILE A 483 -3.78 -15.16 -8.19
C ILE A 483 -4.64 -15.50 -6.95
N ARG A 484 -4.22 -15.04 -5.77
CA ARG A 484 -4.97 -15.20 -4.52
C ARG A 484 -6.39 -14.64 -4.65
N SER A 485 -6.55 -13.49 -5.27
CA SER A 485 -7.84 -12.81 -5.44
C SER A 485 -8.77 -13.53 -6.41
N LEU A 486 -8.23 -14.12 -7.48
CA LEU A 486 -8.99 -14.96 -8.43
C LEU A 486 -9.61 -16.17 -7.72
N PHE A 487 -8.77 -16.99 -7.06
CA PHE A 487 -9.26 -18.18 -6.34
C PHE A 487 -10.19 -17.82 -5.16
N SER A 488 -9.89 -16.73 -4.44
CA SER A 488 -10.81 -16.24 -3.40
C SER A 488 -12.18 -15.86 -3.98
N GLY A 489 -12.22 -15.32 -5.20
CA GLY A 489 -13.47 -15.00 -5.89
C GLY A 489 -14.30 -16.24 -6.21
N LEU A 490 -13.68 -17.34 -6.66
CA LEU A 490 -14.39 -18.61 -6.90
C LEU A 490 -15.10 -19.11 -5.64
N SER A 491 -14.36 -19.22 -4.53
CA SER A 491 -14.91 -19.68 -3.25
C SER A 491 -16.00 -18.74 -2.72
N LYS A 492 -15.81 -17.41 -2.83
CA LYS A 492 -16.81 -16.42 -2.40
C LYS A 492 -18.08 -16.43 -3.25
N GLY A 493 -17.94 -16.59 -4.56
CA GLY A 493 -19.06 -16.67 -5.49
C GLY A 493 -19.91 -17.92 -5.24
N ASN A 494 -19.28 -19.07 -5.01
CA ASN A 494 -19.98 -20.30 -4.61
C ASN A 494 -20.76 -20.12 -3.30
N ASN A 495 -20.09 -19.61 -2.27
CA ASN A 495 -20.71 -19.35 -0.97
C ASN A 495 -21.90 -18.37 -1.04
N PHE A 496 -21.77 -17.32 -1.86
CA PHE A 496 -22.84 -16.36 -2.08
C PHE A 496 -24.02 -16.98 -2.84
N SER A 497 -23.74 -17.76 -3.89
CA SER A 497 -24.79 -18.43 -4.67
C SER A 497 -25.60 -19.39 -3.80
N ASN A 498 -24.93 -20.23 -3.00
CA ASN A 498 -25.60 -21.19 -2.12
C ASN A 498 -26.47 -20.48 -1.07
N PHE A 499 -26.03 -19.31 -0.60
CA PHE A 499 -26.80 -18.50 0.34
C PHE A 499 -28.06 -17.90 -0.30
N VAL A 500 -27.93 -17.25 -1.46
CA VAL A 500 -29.08 -16.61 -2.12
C VAL A 500 -30.08 -17.66 -2.62
N MET A 501 -29.59 -18.82 -3.03
CA MET A 501 -30.41 -19.92 -3.55
C MET A 501 -30.87 -20.89 -2.46
N THR A 502 -30.69 -20.59 -1.17
CA THR A 502 -31.12 -21.49 -0.09
C THR A 502 -32.62 -21.82 -0.18
N SER A 503 -33.45 -20.88 -0.64
CA SER A 503 -34.88 -21.10 -0.87
C SER A 503 -35.22 -22.01 -2.06
N CYS A 504 -34.24 -22.32 -2.91
CA CYS A 504 -34.38 -23.20 -4.06
C CYS A 504 -33.91 -24.64 -3.78
N GLN A 505 -33.56 -24.96 -2.52
CA GLN A 505 -33.22 -26.32 -2.13
C GLN A 505 -34.46 -27.22 -2.11
N GLU A 506 -34.30 -28.45 -2.57
CA GLU A 506 -35.38 -29.45 -2.58
C GLU A 506 -35.27 -30.39 -1.39
N VAL A 507 -36.41 -30.78 -0.83
CA VAL A 507 -36.47 -31.71 0.29
C VAL A 507 -36.51 -33.14 -0.24
N ASP A 508 -35.63 -34.00 0.24
CA ASP A 508 -35.66 -35.42 -0.09
C ASP A 508 -36.74 -36.20 0.69
N SER A 509 -36.80 -37.51 0.46
CA SER A 509 -37.72 -38.40 1.17
C SER A 509 -37.43 -38.58 2.66
N GLN A 510 -36.26 -38.14 3.16
CA GLN A 510 -35.88 -38.17 4.57
C GLN A 510 -36.10 -36.82 5.27
N GLY A 511 -36.46 -35.77 4.53
CA GLY A 511 -36.66 -34.43 5.06
C GLY A 511 -35.40 -33.54 4.99
N ASP A 512 -34.33 -34.01 4.35
CA ASP A 512 -33.08 -33.28 4.19
C ASP A 512 -33.10 -32.41 2.93
N TYR A 513 -32.55 -31.21 3.03
CA TYR A 513 -32.47 -30.25 1.93
C TYR A 513 -31.25 -30.51 1.05
N HIS A 514 -31.46 -30.65 -0.26
CA HIS A 514 -30.41 -30.87 -1.26
C HIS A 514 -30.34 -29.74 -2.29
N ASP A 515 -29.13 -29.51 -2.78
CA ASP A 515 -28.87 -28.50 -3.81
C ASP A 515 -29.33 -29.02 -5.19
N THR A 516 -30.00 -28.15 -5.94
CA THR A 516 -30.46 -28.49 -7.30
C THR A 516 -29.36 -28.25 -8.35
N PRO A 517 -29.40 -28.92 -9.52
CA PRO A 517 -28.43 -28.68 -10.60
C PRO A 517 -28.36 -27.21 -11.06
N VAL A 518 -29.49 -26.49 -10.97
CA VAL A 518 -29.57 -25.06 -11.29
C VAL A 518 -28.74 -24.22 -10.31
N MET A 519 -28.76 -24.58 -9.02
CA MET A 519 -27.92 -23.93 -8.00
C MET A 519 -26.43 -24.12 -8.31
N GLY A 520 -26.04 -25.32 -8.77
CA GLY A 520 -24.67 -25.59 -9.21
C GLY A 520 -24.23 -24.72 -10.39
N ALA A 521 -25.08 -24.59 -11.42
CA ALA A 521 -24.78 -23.73 -12.57
C ALA A 521 -24.63 -22.25 -12.18
N LEU A 522 -25.52 -21.75 -11.32
CA LEU A 522 -25.45 -20.38 -10.80
C LEU A 522 -24.24 -20.15 -9.88
N ALA A 523 -23.83 -21.16 -9.11
CA ALA A 523 -22.63 -21.11 -8.29
C ALA A 523 -21.36 -20.98 -9.14
N ILE A 524 -21.29 -21.70 -10.27
CA ILE A 524 -20.20 -21.57 -11.24
C ILE A 524 -20.19 -20.17 -11.86
N ALA A 525 -21.34 -19.68 -12.35
CA ALA A 525 -21.45 -18.35 -12.95
C ALA A 525 -21.06 -17.24 -11.96
N SER A 526 -21.54 -17.33 -10.72
CA SER A 526 -21.20 -16.41 -9.63
C SER A 526 -19.71 -16.49 -9.27
N GLY A 527 -19.14 -17.70 -9.21
CA GLY A 527 -17.72 -17.94 -9.00
C GLY A 527 -16.86 -17.23 -10.04
N VAL A 528 -17.19 -17.38 -11.32
CA VAL A 528 -16.48 -16.71 -12.42
C VAL A 528 -16.57 -15.19 -12.31
N LEU A 529 -17.77 -14.65 -12.08
CA LEU A 529 -17.99 -13.21 -11.93
C LEU A 529 -17.17 -12.63 -10.76
N PHE A 530 -17.20 -13.28 -9.61
CA PHE A 530 -16.46 -12.86 -8.43
C PHE A 530 -14.94 -12.98 -8.65
N SER A 531 -14.48 -14.09 -9.23
CA SER A 531 -13.07 -14.32 -9.58
C SER A 531 -12.53 -13.20 -10.46
N LEU A 532 -13.16 -12.96 -11.62
CA LEU A 532 -12.74 -11.92 -12.55
C LEU A 532 -12.74 -10.54 -11.89
N THR A 533 -13.79 -10.20 -11.15
CA THR A 533 -13.90 -8.89 -10.50
C THR A 533 -12.79 -8.68 -9.46
N LEU A 534 -12.55 -9.67 -8.60
CA LEU A 534 -11.54 -9.58 -7.55
C LEU A 534 -10.12 -9.60 -8.13
N GLY A 535 -9.84 -10.47 -9.11
CA GLY A 535 -8.56 -10.59 -9.78
C GLY A 535 -8.19 -9.33 -10.56
N LEU A 536 -9.10 -8.80 -11.39
CA LEU A 536 -8.86 -7.57 -12.16
C LEU A 536 -8.69 -6.35 -11.25
N ARG A 537 -9.41 -6.27 -10.13
CA ARG A 537 -9.20 -5.21 -9.13
C ARG A 537 -7.84 -5.32 -8.46
N ALA A 538 -7.38 -6.54 -8.15
CA ALA A 538 -6.04 -6.76 -7.60
C ALA A 538 -4.96 -6.35 -8.61
N LEU A 539 -5.14 -6.70 -9.89
CA LEU A 539 -4.26 -6.32 -10.99
C LEU A 539 -4.15 -4.80 -11.12
N ALA A 540 -5.30 -4.10 -11.20
CA ALA A 540 -5.36 -2.65 -11.29
C ALA A 540 -4.68 -1.95 -10.10
N ARG A 541 -4.90 -2.46 -8.88
CA ARG A 541 -4.33 -1.87 -7.66
C ARG A 541 -2.84 -2.14 -7.51
N GLY A 542 -2.36 -3.33 -7.89
CA GLY A 542 -0.97 -3.76 -7.69
C GLY A 542 -0.04 -3.23 -8.78
N LEU A 543 -0.39 -3.45 -10.05
CA LEU A 543 0.47 -3.13 -11.19
C LEU A 543 0.08 -1.82 -11.91
N GLY A 544 -1.11 -1.28 -11.63
CA GLY A 544 -1.60 -0.07 -12.30
C GLY A 544 -1.15 1.25 -11.64
N ARG A 545 -0.62 1.21 -10.41
CA ARG A 545 -0.23 2.40 -9.64
C ARG A 545 1.28 2.47 -9.46
N PRO A 546 1.90 3.67 -9.54
CA PRO A 546 3.31 3.80 -9.17
C PRO A 546 3.51 3.49 -7.68
N PRO A 547 4.63 2.84 -7.29
CA PRO A 547 4.93 2.51 -5.91
C PRO A 547 4.99 3.78 -5.04
N LYS A 548 4.18 3.81 -3.97
CA LYS A 548 4.10 4.97 -3.07
C LYS A 548 5.42 5.17 -2.31
N GLY A 549 6.01 6.36 -2.43
CA GLY A 549 7.24 6.74 -1.72
C GLY A 549 8.47 6.88 -2.62
N GLN A 550 8.34 6.61 -3.92
CA GLN A 550 9.34 7.00 -4.91
C GLN A 550 8.93 8.33 -5.55
N VAL A 551 9.84 9.29 -5.53
CA VAL A 551 9.78 10.46 -6.40
C VAL A 551 10.37 9.98 -7.71
N ILE A 552 9.55 9.88 -8.76
CA ILE A 552 10.08 9.75 -10.11
C ILE A 552 10.63 11.13 -10.42
N THR A 553 11.95 11.26 -10.48
CA THR A 553 12.61 12.43 -11.06
C THR A 553 12.09 12.52 -12.48
N THR A 554 11.19 13.46 -12.71
CA THR A 554 10.68 13.69 -14.06
C THR A 554 11.82 14.39 -14.78
N GLU A 555 12.49 13.69 -15.70
CA GLU A 555 13.31 14.35 -16.69
C GLU A 555 12.42 15.40 -17.37
N ILE A 556 12.88 16.65 -17.32
CA ILE A 556 12.31 17.73 -18.11
C ILE A 556 12.69 17.38 -19.55
N GLU A 557 11.85 16.60 -20.24
CA GLU A 557 11.93 16.49 -21.69
C GLU A 557 11.59 17.85 -22.28
N GLY A 558 12.58 18.42 -22.94
CA GLY A 558 12.54 19.74 -23.54
C GLY A 558 11.42 19.88 -24.56
N THR A 559 10.65 20.94 -24.39
CA THR A 559 9.87 21.57 -25.45
C THR A 559 10.75 21.91 -26.65
N ALA A 560 10.35 21.43 -27.82
CA ALA A 560 10.63 22.05 -29.11
C ALA A 560 9.35 22.01 -29.98
N PRO A 561 9.16 22.98 -30.90
CA PRO A 561 7.85 23.56 -31.20
C PRO A 561 7.17 22.98 -32.44
N GLY A 562 5.84 23.15 -32.50
CA GLY A 562 5.04 23.09 -33.73
C GLY A 562 4.10 21.89 -33.83
N ASP A 563 2.82 22.07 -33.47
CA ASP A 563 1.81 22.39 -34.49
C ASP A 563 0.51 22.85 -33.83
N VAL A 564 0.13 24.09 -34.14
CA VAL A 564 -1.10 24.72 -33.69
C VAL A 564 -2.19 24.35 -34.70
N SER A 565 -3.10 23.44 -34.33
CA SER A 565 -4.41 23.38 -34.99
C SER A 565 -5.44 24.12 -34.16
N LYS A 566 -5.64 25.38 -34.54
CA LYS A 566 -6.83 26.17 -34.27
C LYS A 566 -8.04 25.40 -34.80
N ASP A 567 -9.00 25.08 -33.93
CA ASP A 567 -10.40 25.30 -34.31
C ASP A 567 -11.40 25.17 -33.15
N LYS A 568 -12.37 26.10 -33.17
CA LYS A 568 -13.66 26.15 -32.45
C LYS A 568 -13.71 26.76 -31.06
N ILE A 569 -13.62 28.10 -31.05
CA ILE A 569 -14.55 28.96 -30.31
C ILE A 569 -15.74 29.30 -31.23
N LYS A 570 -16.94 29.47 -30.63
CA LYS A 570 -18.31 29.71 -31.18
C LYS A 570 -19.06 28.42 -31.49
N THR A 571 -20.25 28.15 -30.93
CA THR A 571 -21.41 29.04 -30.75
C THR A 571 -22.27 28.60 -29.56
N GLN A 572 -22.75 29.59 -28.80
CA GLN A 572 -23.94 29.51 -27.95
C GLN A 572 -25.19 29.65 -28.83
N PRO A 573 -26.35 29.09 -28.42
CA PRO A 573 -27.49 29.98 -28.25
C PRO A 573 -28.26 29.76 -26.93
N GLN A 574 -28.83 30.89 -26.50
CA GLN A 574 -29.79 31.14 -25.43
C GLN A 574 -31.17 30.50 -25.71
N GLY A 575 -31.92 30.22 -24.64
CA GLY A 575 -33.37 29.91 -24.65
C GLY A 575 -33.75 29.06 -23.43
N GLU A 576 -33.94 29.68 -22.26
CA GLU A 576 -35.26 29.99 -21.67
C GLU A 576 -36.09 28.75 -21.27
N SER A 577 -36.06 28.41 -19.97
CA SER A 577 -37.28 28.53 -19.17
C SER A 577 -36.93 28.62 -17.68
N ARG A 578 -37.42 29.70 -17.06
CA ARG A 578 -37.41 29.96 -15.62
C ARG A 578 -38.55 29.17 -14.98
N GLU A 579 -38.28 28.51 -13.86
CA GLU A 579 -39.30 28.44 -12.80
C GLU A 579 -38.69 28.58 -11.40
N ARG A 580 -39.50 29.16 -10.52
CA ARG A 580 -39.12 30.03 -9.40
C ARG A 580 -38.72 29.27 -8.13
N LYS A 581 -37.87 29.97 -7.37
CA LYS A 581 -37.61 29.81 -5.93
C LYS A 581 -38.89 29.57 -5.12
N SER A 582 -38.86 28.59 -4.23
CA SER A 582 -39.64 28.59 -3.00
C SER A 582 -38.71 28.81 -1.81
N LYS A 583 -39.10 29.75 -0.94
CA LYS A 583 -38.43 30.14 0.30
C LYS A 583 -38.67 29.10 1.40
N ALA A 584 -37.74 29.07 2.34
CA ALA A 584 -37.72 28.26 3.55
C ALA A 584 -39.02 28.30 4.38
N SER A 585 -39.20 27.25 5.19
CA SER A 585 -39.76 27.35 6.53
C SER A 585 -38.80 26.69 7.51
N ASP A 586 -38.47 27.45 8.54
CA ASP A 586 -37.58 27.17 9.65
C ASP A 586 -38.04 26.03 10.56
N SER A 587 -37.10 25.70 11.46
CA SER A 587 -37.27 25.03 12.75
C SER A 587 -37.19 23.50 12.74
N LEU A 588 -35.98 23.00 13.00
CA LEU A 588 -35.81 22.01 14.06
C LEU A 588 -34.46 22.23 14.74
N SER A 589 -34.57 22.37 16.05
CA SER A 589 -33.57 22.77 17.03
C SER A 589 -32.31 21.92 16.98
N ARG A 590 -31.15 22.61 17.05
CA ARG A 590 -29.88 22.05 17.48
C ARG A 590 -30.07 21.28 18.79
N HIS A 591 -30.02 19.96 18.71
CA HIS A 591 -29.64 19.13 19.84
C HIS A 591 -28.23 18.62 19.54
N ASP A 592 -27.28 19.07 20.34
CA ASP A 592 -25.89 18.62 20.30
C ASP A 592 -25.85 17.10 20.47
N SER A 593 -25.58 16.38 19.37
CA SER A 593 -25.45 14.94 19.39
C SER A 593 -24.01 14.55 19.69
N PHE A 594 -23.85 13.88 20.84
CA PHE A 594 -22.64 13.25 21.37
C PHE A 594 -21.84 12.40 20.35
N PHE A 595 -22.45 12.02 19.23
CA PHE A 595 -21.84 11.21 18.17
C PHE A 595 -20.69 11.93 17.43
N TRP A 596 -20.70 13.26 17.31
CA TRP A 596 -19.72 14.00 16.51
C TRP A 596 -18.31 14.04 17.11
N ASN A 597 -18.17 13.90 18.43
CA ASN A 597 -16.87 13.93 19.10
C ASN A 597 -16.11 12.60 19.01
N PHE A 598 -16.75 11.51 18.56
CA PHE A 598 -16.09 10.21 18.44
C PHE A 598 -15.37 10.03 17.08
N PHE A 599 -15.78 10.78 16.05
CA PHE A 599 -15.28 10.63 14.66
C PHE A 599 -14.27 11.69 14.22
N SER A 600 -13.86 12.61 15.10
CA SER A 600 -12.76 13.55 14.83
C SER A 600 -11.54 13.18 15.67
N PRO A 601 -10.37 12.88 15.05
CA PRO A 601 -9.14 12.72 15.81
C PRO A 601 -8.81 14.05 16.50
N ARG A 602 -8.73 14.00 17.83
CA ARG A 602 -8.38 15.13 18.69
C ARG A 602 -6.91 15.47 18.45
N ASN A 603 -6.65 16.48 17.61
CA ASN A 603 -5.31 17.04 17.44
C ASN A 603 -4.85 17.69 18.75
N SER A 604 -4.12 16.96 19.59
CA SER A 604 -3.29 17.56 20.63
C SER A 604 -2.03 18.13 19.98
N LYS A 605 -2.13 19.33 19.41
CA LYS A 605 -0.94 20.12 19.07
C LYS A 605 -0.34 20.68 20.37
N PRO A 606 0.98 20.59 20.60
CA PRO A 606 1.63 21.50 21.54
C PRO A 606 1.47 22.94 21.04
N LYS A 607 1.22 23.88 21.96
CA LYS A 607 1.02 25.31 21.67
C LYS A 607 2.19 25.86 20.82
N LYS A 608 1.90 26.29 19.59
CA LYS A 608 2.78 27.20 18.84
C LYS A 608 2.55 28.65 19.34
N PRO A 609 3.60 29.48 19.42
CA PRO A 609 3.45 30.93 19.62
C PRO A 609 2.80 31.58 18.37
N PRO A 610 2.28 32.82 18.47
CA PRO A 610 1.32 33.35 17.51
C PRO A 610 1.92 33.50 16.10
N GLN A 611 1.10 33.14 15.11
CA GLN A 611 1.32 33.41 13.69
C GLN A 611 1.28 34.93 13.46
N ASP A 612 2.33 35.47 12.87
CA ASP A 612 2.27 36.74 12.14
C ASP A 612 3.07 36.65 10.83
N SER A 613 2.44 37.18 9.79
CA SER A 613 2.91 37.46 8.42
C SER A 613 3.37 36.30 7.53
N THR A 614 2.58 36.03 6.49
CA THR A 614 3.08 35.62 5.17
C THR A 614 4.16 36.60 4.73
N LEU A 615 5.41 36.15 4.70
CA LEU A 615 6.49 36.86 4.01
C LEU A 615 6.23 36.77 2.51
N THR A 616 5.81 37.89 1.92
CA THR A 616 5.85 38.11 0.49
C THR A 616 7.32 38.11 0.04
N HIS A 617 7.66 37.19 -0.86
CA HIS A 617 8.94 37.19 -1.57
C HIS A 617 9.15 38.56 -2.23
N SER A 618 10.34 39.14 -2.06
CA SER A 618 10.69 40.45 -2.61
C SER A 618 10.62 40.40 -4.14
N LEU A 619 9.60 41.06 -4.69
CA LEU A 619 9.63 41.54 -6.07
C LEU A 619 10.69 42.65 -6.13
N SER A 620 11.62 42.51 -7.06
CA SER A 620 12.66 43.49 -7.35
C SER A 620 12.04 44.86 -7.70
N ASP A 621 12.43 45.90 -6.96
CA ASP A 621 12.16 47.29 -7.30
C ASP A 621 12.87 47.67 -8.61
N THR A 622 12.09 47.99 -9.63
CA THR A 622 12.56 48.80 -10.76
C THR A 622 11.40 49.64 -11.28
N SER A 623 11.08 50.73 -10.60
CA SER A 623 10.33 51.83 -11.23
C SER A 623 10.48 53.13 -10.45
N LEU A 624 11.46 53.95 -10.84
CA LEU A 624 11.41 55.41 -10.68
C LEU A 624 12.31 56.00 -11.77
N ASN A 625 11.71 56.35 -12.92
CA ASN A 625 12.00 57.58 -13.66
C ASN A 625 11.01 57.70 -14.83
N HIS A 626 10.20 58.75 -14.79
CA HIS A 626 9.24 59.11 -15.82
C HIS A 626 9.84 60.20 -16.74
N TYR A 627 9.86 59.88 -18.04
CA TYR A 627 9.63 60.74 -19.24
C TYR A 627 10.73 61.70 -19.77
N PRO A 628 10.68 62.11 -21.08
CA PRO A 628 9.99 61.54 -22.25
C PRO A 628 10.79 61.57 -23.60
N THR A 629 10.33 60.74 -24.56
CA THR A 629 10.25 60.91 -26.04
C THR A 629 11.51 61.33 -26.83
N THR A 630 11.93 60.65 -27.90
CA THR A 630 11.28 60.74 -29.23
C THR A 630 11.85 59.74 -30.25
N THR A 631 10.95 59.24 -31.10
CA THR A 631 11.09 58.88 -32.53
C THR A 631 12.21 57.94 -33.01
N GLY A 632 11.77 56.78 -33.49
CA GLY A 632 11.89 56.51 -34.92
C GLY A 632 12.62 55.22 -35.30
N SER A 633 11.91 54.43 -36.11
CA SER A 633 12.46 53.58 -37.18
C SER A 633 13.13 52.27 -36.73
N THR A 634 12.94 51.07 -37.29
CA THR A 634 12.24 50.54 -38.49
C THR A 634 12.54 49.02 -38.43
N ILE A 635 11.51 48.13 -38.54
CA ILE A 635 11.52 46.86 -39.34
C ILE A 635 12.50 45.72 -38.92
N GLN A 636 12.22 44.41 -38.95
CA GLN A 636 11.14 43.47 -39.33
C GLN A 636 11.54 42.10 -38.69
N GLY A 637 10.59 41.27 -38.23
CA GLY A 637 10.23 39.99 -38.91
C GLY A 637 10.81 38.78 -38.15
N LEU A 638 9.98 37.91 -37.55
CA LEU A 638 9.49 36.62 -38.11
C LEU A 638 10.66 35.72 -38.54
N ASP A 639 10.94 34.57 -37.92
CA ASP A 639 10.06 33.53 -37.35
C ASP A 639 10.44 33.05 -35.94
#